data_AF-A0A913ZBW8-F1
#
_entry.id   AF-A0A913ZBW8-F1
#
_cell.length_a   1.000
_cell.length_b   1.000
_cell.length_c   1.000
_cell.angle_alpha   90.00
_cell.angle_beta   90.00
_cell.angle_gamma   90.00
#
_symmetry.space_group_name_H-M   'P 1'
#
loop_
_entity.id
_entity.type
_entity.pdbx_description
1 polymer ?
#
loop_
_entity_poly.entity_id
_entity_poly.type
_entity_poly.pdbx_seq_one_letter_code
_entity_poly.pdbx_strand_id
1 'polypeptide(L)'
;MQEDSPGRRGRARITAEEYNHSLGKLLSTKRRVKPNRKAAFMAAFPVKASPRLHSDEEGVSVLPLKEASVTHPEHSKTATTDETTRAELKSPVEVRQKLQVFVRGLLLPKTLCLHLDPETSVAALKKRVELESGIQSQDQRLYIGRNFQLSELLSIRNHGIQQDQNIKLRVGGLLGGGSLEDEKSRSICFSELSDVPGRSWKRLARQLGFKEGQLDQFEENYRGDLHEQIYKMLDAWWKKQDNPADAPEKLRDALQAAGRADLASQVPGIAGTSFDIEQCARELAAHYRETMKVTTHPKEKHMAREMDDMYVNLQLLEETNIPSPVSSSETEMQAETVSQSEHLKASNRARCIPDLPKSQPDKEKGLHVQKISLDSYKDMLVLKSNRLLIRAEAGYGKTTLLKRIAYDWADMKTKGDQTENQQQSEPTSVLERYELVFMVEVNRMGKKFDIIDAIFSQILTDSKLKKRDLEQYIHDNPERVLILLDGADEISLQRVKDAQCKNGIDLKGVLSFKSLKSCKVIVTSRQKTANELLTMHAHYTKINIVGFDEKDRQKYVRKYLANFQSDNQNSFLEKVNASETLRSLAEIPLFLWLMCHTWAAEGKLPDQITNLFGDTIQLLFQHKESKETDEQVSDTETHVSKLGRIALEGLLDPNGEKLHFKEDEIDSEDLEMFEKGCDVGLLSKRRKCQGLKTVSHFSFIHKTFQEYSAAVYLVDLSWTDRQAFDQYLSRIFHGNVESVEYVLRFCCGLKGNAAEVILQRIGDLLKQNELNKSLHRISMLLLFEAQSESLVKYFVETAKVEFPYELQGSIKKVVLNGNNLHGLSQVNIDPLPSLHTLDLYRCGLQNSDIGAIIRLLASLGDVKKVHLTDNNLHSNVAKALAPFLR
;
A
#
# COMPACT_ATOMS: atom_id res chain seq x y z
N MET A 1 -54.44 -39.94 -3.85
CA MET A 1 -55.64 -39.58 -3.08
C MET A 1 -55.29 -38.42 -2.15
N GLN A 2 -56.28 -37.58 -1.86
CA GLN A 2 -56.47 -36.62 -0.74
C GLN A 2 -55.28 -36.41 0.23
N GLU A 3 -54.75 -35.18 0.37
CA GLU A 3 -55.21 -34.12 1.32
C GLU A 3 -54.77 -34.44 2.76
N ASP A 4 -54.21 -33.50 3.54
CA ASP A 4 -54.89 -32.27 3.95
C ASP A 4 -54.02 -31.00 4.07
N SER A 5 -54.67 -29.84 4.24
CA SER A 5 -54.05 -28.54 4.56
C SER A 5 -55.10 -27.57 5.11
N PRO A 6 -54.83 -26.83 6.22
CA PRO A 6 -54.45 -25.41 6.08
C PRO A 6 -53.51 -24.89 7.20
N GLY A 7 -52.91 -23.69 7.14
CA GLY A 7 -52.89 -22.67 6.09
C GLY A 7 -53.10 -21.24 6.62
N ARG A 8 -52.11 -20.34 6.49
CA ARG A 8 -52.26 -18.87 6.63
C ARG A 8 -51.36 -18.10 5.65
N ARG A 9 -51.78 -16.89 5.26
CA ARG A 9 -51.32 -16.17 4.07
C ARG A 9 -50.25 -15.10 4.36
N GLY A 10 -49.23 -15.02 3.51
CA GLY A 10 -48.35 -13.86 3.34
C GLY A 10 -48.09 -13.61 1.84
N ARG A 11 -48.28 -12.38 1.36
CA ARG A 11 -48.15 -12.05 -0.07
C ARG A 11 -46.72 -11.64 -0.43
N ALA A 12 -46.05 -12.42 -1.27
CA ALA A 12 -44.91 -11.92 -2.04
C ALA A 12 -45.40 -11.01 -3.18
N ARG A 13 -44.63 -9.96 -3.49
CA ARG A 13 -44.80 -9.12 -4.69
C ARG A 13 -43.46 -9.07 -5.40
N ILE A 14 -43.40 -9.63 -6.60
CA ILE A 14 -42.27 -9.45 -7.51
C ILE A 14 -42.46 -8.11 -8.23
N THR A 15 -41.41 -7.29 -8.27
CA THR A 15 -41.31 -6.12 -9.13
C THR A 15 -39.99 -6.22 -9.86
N ALA A 16 -40.02 -6.34 -11.19
CA ALA A 16 -38.83 -6.28 -12.01
C ALA A 16 -38.25 -4.86 -11.98
N GLU A 17 -36.92 -4.75 -11.91
CA GLU A 17 -36.19 -3.49 -12.00
C GLU A 17 -35.28 -3.55 -13.24
N GLU A 18 -35.37 -2.54 -14.10
CA GLU A 18 -34.65 -2.49 -15.37
C GLU A 18 -33.47 -1.52 -15.26
N TYR A 19 -32.27 -1.97 -15.66
CA TYR A 19 -31.02 -1.25 -15.42
C TYR A 19 -30.50 -0.60 -16.71
N ASN A 20 -30.41 0.73 -16.74
CA ASN A 20 -29.91 1.44 -17.92
C ASN A 20 -28.37 1.57 -17.88
N HIS A 21 -27.71 0.68 -18.62
CA HIS A 21 -26.25 0.60 -18.71
C HIS A 21 -25.56 1.88 -19.23
N SER A 22 -26.25 2.72 -20.01
CA SER A 22 -25.66 3.98 -20.52
C SER A 22 -25.51 5.08 -19.45
N LEU A 23 -26.22 4.96 -18.33
CA LEU A 23 -26.26 5.99 -17.26
C LEU A 23 -25.94 5.45 -15.86
N GLY A 24 -25.68 4.14 -15.73
CA GLY A 24 -25.19 3.51 -14.49
C GLY A 24 -26.13 3.64 -13.28
N LYS A 25 -27.46 3.67 -13.51
CA LYS A 25 -28.46 3.88 -12.45
C LYS A 25 -29.71 3.02 -12.59
N LEU A 26 -30.19 2.58 -11.44
CA LEU A 26 -31.48 1.98 -11.20
C LEU A 26 -32.57 3.07 -11.18
N LEU A 27 -33.71 2.87 -11.84
CA LEU A 27 -34.80 3.86 -11.93
C LEU A 27 -36.02 3.40 -11.13
N SER A 28 -36.31 4.06 -10.01
CA SER A 28 -37.56 3.87 -9.25
C SER A 28 -38.44 5.12 -9.26
N THR A 29 -39.74 4.91 -9.48
CA THR A 29 -40.70 5.99 -9.80
C THR A 29 -41.41 6.55 -8.56
N LYS A 30 -40.91 7.66 -8.01
CA LYS A 30 -41.69 8.59 -7.16
C LYS A 30 -41.09 10.00 -7.10
N ARG A 31 -41.75 10.96 -7.76
CA ARG A 31 -41.38 12.39 -7.72
C ARG A 31 -41.84 13.04 -6.41
N ARG A 32 -40.91 13.64 -5.66
CA ARG A 32 -41.14 14.88 -4.88
C ARG A 32 -39.88 15.74 -4.94
N VAL A 33 -39.99 16.94 -5.50
CA VAL A 33 -38.87 17.85 -5.72
C VAL A 33 -38.54 18.62 -4.44
N LYS A 34 -37.25 18.85 -4.18
CA LYS A 34 -36.74 19.88 -3.26
C LYS A 34 -35.55 20.61 -3.93
N PRO A 35 -35.27 21.88 -3.58
CA PRO A 35 -34.18 22.65 -4.18
C PRO A 35 -32.80 22.00 -4.00
N ASN A 36 -31.94 22.16 -5.00
CA ASN A 36 -30.67 21.47 -5.08
C ASN A 36 -29.58 22.14 -4.23
N ARG A 37 -29.22 21.53 -3.09
CA ARG A 37 -28.16 22.01 -2.19
C ARG A 37 -26.78 22.18 -2.85
N LYS A 38 -26.53 21.57 -4.02
CA LYS A 38 -25.29 21.78 -4.78
C LYS A 38 -25.11 23.24 -5.25
N ALA A 39 -26.19 23.99 -5.47
CA ALA A 39 -26.12 25.38 -5.91
C ALA A 39 -25.58 26.32 -4.81
N ALA A 40 -26.02 26.15 -3.56
CA ALA A 40 -25.57 26.95 -2.42
C ALA A 40 -24.07 26.74 -2.11
N PHE A 41 -23.53 25.56 -2.39
CA PHE A 41 -22.10 25.27 -2.22
C PHE A 41 -21.22 26.01 -3.25
N MET A 42 -21.70 26.18 -4.48
CA MET A 42 -20.95 26.88 -5.54
C MET A 42 -20.95 28.41 -5.38
N ALA A 43 -21.87 28.98 -4.60
CA ALA A 43 -22.01 30.42 -4.38
C ALA A 43 -21.01 31.00 -3.36
N ALA A 44 -20.16 30.17 -2.74
CA ALA A 44 -19.27 30.57 -1.64
C ALA A 44 -17.87 31.07 -2.06
N PHE A 45 -17.54 31.06 -3.36
CA PHE A 45 -16.20 31.39 -3.86
C PHE A 45 -16.23 32.64 -4.78
N PRO A 46 -15.58 33.75 -4.38
CA PRO A 46 -15.57 34.97 -5.19
C PRO A 46 -14.46 34.94 -6.25
N VAL A 47 -14.82 34.59 -7.48
CA VAL A 47 -13.95 34.81 -8.66
C VAL A 47 -14.29 36.17 -9.26
N LYS A 48 -13.31 37.07 -9.35
CA LYS A 48 -13.47 38.35 -10.07
C LYS A 48 -13.63 38.08 -11.56
N ALA A 49 -14.72 38.56 -12.15
CA ALA A 49 -14.87 38.64 -13.60
C ALA A 49 -14.58 40.06 -14.10
N SER A 50 -13.95 40.16 -15.27
CA SER A 50 -13.78 41.40 -16.05
C SER A 50 -13.68 41.02 -17.53
N PRO A 51 -14.13 41.89 -18.46
CA PRO A 51 -15.28 41.45 -19.24
C PRO A 51 -15.12 41.48 -20.77
N ARG A 52 -15.79 40.50 -21.40
CA ARG A 52 -16.31 40.49 -22.79
C ARG A 52 -15.30 40.59 -23.95
N LEU A 53 -15.61 39.85 -25.02
CA LEU A 53 -16.00 40.32 -26.36
C LEU A 53 -16.57 39.07 -27.09
N HIS A 54 -17.77 39.16 -27.68
CA HIS A 54 -18.06 39.12 -29.14
C HIS A 54 -17.60 37.85 -29.88
N SER A 55 -18.40 37.26 -30.78
CA SER A 55 -19.80 37.55 -31.19
C SER A 55 -20.40 36.36 -31.98
N ASP A 56 -21.45 36.62 -32.75
CA ASP A 56 -21.95 35.81 -33.88
C ASP A 56 -22.78 34.55 -33.55
N GLU A 57 -23.78 34.22 -34.37
CA GLU A 57 -25.08 34.88 -34.49
C GLU A 57 -26.11 33.84 -35.04
N GLU A 58 -27.35 34.29 -35.28
CA GLU A 58 -28.44 33.57 -35.99
C GLU A 58 -29.02 32.28 -35.33
N GLY A 59 -30.34 32.18 -35.13
CA GLY A 59 -31.38 33.20 -35.30
C GLY A 59 -32.82 32.69 -35.15
N VAL A 60 -33.77 33.64 -35.16
CA VAL A 60 -35.15 33.53 -35.70
C VAL A 60 -36.06 32.40 -35.14
N SER A 61 -37.26 32.61 -34.57
CA SER A 61 -38.10 33.79 -34.23
C SER A 61 -39.15 33.32 -33.17
N VAL A 62 -40.08 34.08 -32.56
CA VAL A 62 -41.18 34.93 -33.08
C VAL A 62 -41.65 35.91 -31.98
N LEU A 63 -42.10 37.11 -32.39
CA LEU A 63 -42.75 38.19 -31.63
C LEU A 63 -44.23 38.34 -32.10
N PRO A 64 -45.07 39.29 -31.62
CA PRO A 64 -44.98 40.22 -30.48
C PRO A 64 -46.24 40.20 -29.57
N LEU A 65 -46.33 41.14 -28.61
CA LEU A 65 -47.33 42.23 -28.52
C LEU A 65 -47.02 43.00 -27.21
N LYS A 66 -46.60 44.28 -27.23
CA LYS A 66 -47.34 45.52 -27.55
C LYS A 66 -48.46 45.85 -26.55
N GLU A 67 -48.74 47.10 -26.19
CA GLU A 67 -48.04 48.41 -26.20
C GLU A 67 -49.09 49.43 -25.70
N ALA A 68 -48.70 50.47 -24.94
CA ALA A 68 -49.30 51.83 -24.91
C ALA A 68 -48.98 52.59 -23.60
N SER A 69 -48.88 53.92 -23.53
CA SER A 69 -48.06 54.90 -24.30
C SER A 69 -48.43 56.35 -23.91
N VAL A 70 -47.51 57.32 -24.13
CA VAL A 70 -47.79 58.69 -24.67
C VAL A 70 -48.51 59.71 -23.74
N THR A 71 -48.16 61.02 -23.60
CA THR A 71 -47.05 61.90 -24.09
C THR A 71 -47.06 63.32 -23.47
N HIS A 72 -45.87 63.99 -23.44
CA HIS A 72 -45.60 65.43 -23.77
C HIS A 72 -46.32 66.59 -23.01
N PRO A 73 -46.02 67.90 -23.29
CA PRO A 73 -44.94 68.51 -24.10
C PRO A 73 -44.06 69.59 -23.40
N GLU A 74 -42.83 69.77 -23.95
CA GLU A 74 -42.13 71.04 -24.34
C GLU A 74 -42.01 72.27 -23.38
N HIS A 75 -41.05 73.20 -23.50
CA HIS A 75 -39.92 73.48 -24.43
C HIS A 75 -38.75 74.06 -23.56
N SER A 76 -37.55 74.51 -23.96
CA SER A 76 -36.96 74.89 -25.25
C SER A 76 -35.44 74.57 -25.32
N LYS A 77 -34.52 75.57 -25.46
CA LYS A 77 -33.05 75.41 -25.64
C LYS A 77 -32.22 76.63 -25.22
N THR A 78 -31.03 76.40 -24.65
CA THR A 78 -29.74 77.01 -25.05
C THR A 78 -28.58 76.18 -24.47
N ALA A 79 -27.34 76.34 -24.95
CA ALA A 79 -26.26 75.39 -24.67
C ALA A 79 -24.91 76.04 -24.30
N THR A 80 -24.18 75.38 -23.40
CA THR A 80 -22.71 75.28 -23.36
C THR A 80 -22.33 73.94 -22.73
N THR A 81 -21.15 73.41 -23.06
CA THR A 81 -20.65 72.08 -22.67
C THR A 81 -20.62 71.86 -21.16
N ASP A 82 -21.12 70.71 -20.71
CA ASP A 82 -21.37 70.41 -19.29
C ASP A 82 -20.38 69.38 -18.71
N GLU A 83 -20.12 69.47 -17.40
CA GLU A 83 -19.33 68.49 -16.65
C GLU A 83 -20.22 67.33 -16.17
N THR A 84 -19.65 66.26 -15.59
CA THR A 84 -20.48 65.28 -14.85
C THR A 84 -19.78 64.61 -13.67
N THR A 85 -19.48 65.40 -12.63
CA THR A 85 -19.54 64.84 -11.27
C THR A 85 -20.97 64.41 -10.95
N ARG A 86 -21.18 63.28 -10.28
CA ARG A 86 -22.31 63.17 -9.35
C ARG A 86 -22.03 62.25 -8.17
N ALA A 87 -21.96 62.85 -6.99
CA ALA A 87 -22.00 62.14 -5.72
C ALA A 87 -23.44 61.74 -5.34
N GLU A 88 -23.52 60.70 -4.52
CA GLU A 88 -24.59 60.36 -3.57
C GLU A 88 -26.03 60.84 -3.82
N LEU A 89 -26.92 59.87 -4.07
CA LEU A 89 -28.28 59.89 -3.53
C LEU A 89 -28.66 58.48 -3.03
N LYS A 90 -29.35 58.43 -1.89
CA LYS A 90 -29.63 57.19 -1.16
C LYS A 90 -30.72 56.36 -1.87
N SER A 91 -30.55 55.05 -1.86
CA SER A 91 -31.51 54.05 -2.35
C SER A 91 -31.77 52.98 -1.25
N PRO A 92 -32.78 52.08 -1.36
CA PRO A 92 -33.61 51.77 -0.20
C PRO A 92 -33.01 50.87 0.88
N VAL A 93 -33.52 51.04 2.11
CA VAL A 93 -33.34 50.07 3.20
C VAL A 93 -34.21 48.84 2.91
N GLU A 94 -33.60 47.77 2.39
CA GLU A 94 -34.20 46.44 2.47
C GLU A 94 -34.39 46.03 3.93
N VAL A 95 -35.64 45.88 4.37
CA VAL A 95 -35.96 45.30 5.68
C VAL A 95 -35.69 43.79 5.63
N ARG A 96 -34.42 43.41 5.83
CA ARG A 96 -33.99 42.00 5.87
C ARG A 96 -34.64 41.29 7.05
N GLN A 97 -35.61 40.42 6.76
CA GLN A 97 -36.23 39.57 7.77
C GLN A 97 -35.18 38.65 8.41
N LYS A 98 -35.00 38.80 9.72
CA LYS A 98 -34.15 37.92 10.53
C LYS A 98 -34.89 36.62 10.80
N LEU A 99 -34.21 35.50 10.59
CA LEU A 99 -34.71 34.17 10.92
C LEU A 99 -34.67 33.97 12.43
N GLN A 100 -35.79 33.58 13.01
CA GLN A 100 -35.84 33.07 14.38
C GLN A 100 -35.42 31.60 14.37
N VAL A 101 -34.49 31.22 15.25
CA VAL A 101 -34.09 29.82 15.45
C VAL A 101 -34.01 29.46 16.93
N PHE A 102 -34.21 28.19 17.24
CA PHE A 102 -34.29 27.68 18.60
C PHE A 102 -33.13 26.72 18.90
N VAL A 103 -32.15 27.16 19.69
CA VAL A 103 -31.00 26.31 20.08
C VAL A 103 -31.33 25.57 21.37
N ARG A 104 -31.24 24.23 21.34
CA ARG A 104 -31.56 23.34 22.48
C ARG A 104 -30.43 22.36 22.74
N GLY A 105 -30.03 22.18 24.00
CA GLY A 105 -29.02 21.21 24.42
C GLY A 105 -29.21 20.86 25.89
N LEU A 106 -28.66 19.72 26.34
CA LEU A 106 -28.79 19.25 27.73
C LEU A 106 -28.17 20.21 28.75
N LEU A 107 -27.17 20.99 28.33
CA LEU A 107 -26.45 21.97 29.14
C LEU A 107 -26.98 23.40 28.98
N LEU A 108 -28.12 23.59 28.31
CA LEU A 108 -28.80 24.89 28.21
C LEU A 108 -29.98 24.95 29.18
N PRO A 109 -29.99 25.86 30.19
CA PRO A 109 -31.06 25.92 31.20
C PRO A 109 -32.41 26.37 30.62
N LYS A 110 -32.41 26.93 29.42
CA LYS A 110 -33.59 27.25 28.61
C LYS A 110 -33.25 27.14 27.13
N THR A 111 -34.25 26.96 26.27
CA THR A 111 -34.06 27.06 24.82
C THR A 111 -33.66 28.49 24.46
N LEU A 112 -32.51 28.68 23.80
CA LEU A 112 -32.10 30.00 23.31
C LEU A 112 -32.89 30.35 22.04
N CYS A 113 -33.33 31.59 21.93
CA CYS A 113 -34.20 32.07 20.86
C CYS A 113 -33.51 33.20 20.09
N LEU A 114 -32.80 32.82 19.04
CA LEU A 114 -31.87 33.70 18.35
C LEU A 114 -32.49 34.28 17.08
N HIS A 115 -32.40 35.60 16.91
CA HIS A 115 -32.80 36.31 15.70
C HIS A 115 -31.56 36.59 14.83
N LEU A 116 -31.46 35.86 13.72
CA LEU A 116 -30.23 35.73 12.93
C LEU A 116 -30.48 36.15 11.49
N ASP A 117 -29.62 37.00 10.95
CA ASP A 117 -29.61 37.31 9.52
C ASP A 117 -29.25 36.03 8.73
N PRO A 118 -29.90 35.71 7.59
CA PRO A 118 -29.70 34.43 6.89
C PRO A 118 -28.23 34.12 6.50
N GLU A 119 -27.42 35.15 6.29
CA GLU A 119 -25.99 35.02 5.96
C GLU A 119 -25.05 34.97 7.16
N THR A 120 -25.58 34.94 8.39
CA THR A 120 -24.77 34.69 9.60
C THR A 120 -24.02 33.36 9.43
N SER A 121 -22.70 33.36 9.59
CA SER A 121 -21.89 32.14 9.56
C SER A 121 -22.17 31.27 10.77
N VAL A 122 -21.96 29.95 10.64
CA VAL A 122 -22.11 29.03 11.78
C VAL A 122 -21.10 29.34 12.90
N ALA A 123 -19.92 29.89 12.59
CA ALA A 123 -18.99 30.40 13.59
C ALA A 123 -19.54 31.64 14.35
N ALA A 124 -20.23 32.56 13.67
CA ALA A 124 -20.88 33.70 14.32
C ALA A 124 -22.12 33.27 15.14
N LEU A 125 -22.85 32.24 14.71
CA LEU A 125 -23.88 31.58 15.51
C LEU A 125 -23.28 30.94 16.78
N LYS A 126 -22.16 30.21 16.67
CA LYS A 126 -21.45 29.67 17.84
C LYS A 126 -21.09 30.75 18.85
N LYS A 127 -20.52 31.88 18.40
CA LYS A 127 -20.20 33.02 19.29
C LYS A 127 -21.43 33.65 19.95
N ARG A 128 -22.59 33.68 19.29
CA ARG A 128 -23.86 34.11 19.93
C ARG A 128 -24.34 33.11 20.99
N VAL A 129 -24.27 31.81 20.71
CA VAL A 129 -24.59 30.75 21.68
C VAL A 129 -23.62 30.80 22.86
N GLU A 130 -22.34 31.07 22.64
CA GLU A 130 -21.32 31.24 23.68
C GLU A 130 -21.68 32.40 24.62
N LEU A 131 -22.00 33.57 24.05
CA LEU A 131 -22.41 34.76 24.82
C LEU A 131 -23.67 34.52 25.68
N GLU A 132 -24.61 33.69 25.21
CA GLU A 132 -25.86 33.39 25.93
C GLU A 132 -25.81 32.13 26.83
N SER A 133 -24.73 31.35 26.80
CA SER A 133 -24.63 30.07 27.55
C SER A 133 -23.32 29.81 28.29
N GLY A 134 -22.27 30.60 28.04
CA GLY A 134 -20.91 30.37 28.55
C GLY A 134 -20.14 29.23 27.84
N ILE A 135 -20.80 28.44 26.98
CA ILE A 135 -20.19 27.30 26.29
C ILE A 135 -19.28 27.80 25.16
N GLN A 136 -17.96 27.63 25.32
CA GLN A 136 -16.95 28.04 24.36
C GLN A 136 -17.21 27.52 22.93
N SER A 137 -17.05 28.40 21.93
CA SER A 137 -17.40 28.11 20.53
C SER A 137 -16.72 26.84 19.99
N GLN A 138 -15.50 26.54 20.40
CA GLN A 138 -14.77 25.33 19.99
C GLN A 138 -15.48 24.03 20.42
N ASP A 139 -16.01 24.00 21.64
CA ASP A 139 -16.64 22.82 22.24
C ASP A 139 -18.09 22.61 21.75
N GLN A 140 -18.71 23.66 21.19
CA GLN A 140 -20.04 23.56 20.61
C GLN A 140 -20.08 22.69 19.34
N ARG A 141 -21.01 21.74 19.30
CA ARG A 141 -21.36 20.96 18.10
C ARG A 141 -22.86 21.12 17.84
N LEU A 142 -23.19 21.91 16.82
CA LEU A 142 -24.57 22.24 16.44
C LEU A 142 -25.08 21.28 15.35
N TYR A 143 -26.30 20.78 15.49
CA TYR A 143 -26.90 19.79 14.58
C TYR A 143 -28.33 20.16 14.15
N ILE A 144 -28.71 19.76 12.93
CA ILE A 144 -30.07 19.87 12.40
C ILE A 144 -30.59 18.52 11.87
N GLY A 145 -31.91 18.31 11.93
CA GLY A 145 -32.58 17.13 11.37
C GLY A 145 -32.08 15.80 11.96
N ARG A 146 -31.75 14.84 11.09
CA ARG A 146 -31.20 13.51 11.46
C ARG A 146 -29.72 13.60 11.83
N ASN A 147 -29.38 14.36 12.87
CA ASN A 147 -28.02 14.57 13.37
C ASN A 147 -27.00 15.07 12.31
N PHE A 148 -27.41 15.93 11.37
CA PHE A 148 -26.48 16.56 10.43
C PHE A 148 -25.76 17.73 11.12
N GLN A 149 -24.43 17.67 11.24
CA GLN A 149 -23.64 18.70 11.92
C GLN A 149 -23.50 19.96 11.04
N LEU A 150 -23.62 21.13 11.66
CA LEU A 150 -23.36 22.40 11.00
C LEU A 150 -21.84 22.63 10.88
N SER A 151 -21.36 22.81 9.65
CA SER A 151 -19.98 23.25 9.35
C SER A 151 -19.87 24.77 9.51
N GLU A 152 -18.79 25.22 10.14
CA GLU A 152 -18.46 26.64 10.39
C GLU A 152 -18.19 27.45 9.12
N LEU A 153 -17.74 26.79 8.05
CA LEU A 153 -17.39 27.38 6.75
C LEU A 153 -18.61 27.81 5.92
N LEU A 154 -19.83 27.78 6.48
CA LEU A 154 -21.08 28.01 5.76
C LEU A 154 -22.05 28.88 6.59
N SER A 155 -22.93 29.62 5.88
CA SER A 155 -24.00 30.40 6.50
C SER A 155 -25.21 29.53 6.89
N ILE A 156 -26.08 30.09 7.73
CA ILE A 156 -27.39 29.53 8.11
C ILE A 156 -28.23 29.20 6.87
N ARG A 157 -28.26 30.11 5.88
CA ARG A 157 -28.91 29.89 4.58
C ARG A 157 -28.29 28.73 3.81
N ASN A 158 -26.96 28.59 3.79
CA ASN A 158 -26.28 27.52 3.05
C ASN A 158 -26.51 26.11 3.65
N HIS A 159 -26.74 26.01 4.97
CA HIS A 159 -27.24 24.77 5.58
C HIS A 159 -28.73 24.49 5.29
N GLY A 160 -29.46 25.47 4.73
CA GLY A 160 -30.89 25.40 4.47
C GLY A 160 -31.72 25.45 5.75
N ILE A 161 -31.28 26.23 6.73
CA ILE A 161 -32.01 26.46 7.98
C ILE A 161 -33.17 27.43 7.71
N GLN A 162 -34.35 27.12 8.23
CA GLN A 162 -35.59 27.88 8.02
C GLN A 162 -36.03 28.60 9.30
N GLN A 163 -37.05 29.46 9.16
CA GLN A 163 -37.75 30.09 10.28
C GLN A 163 -38.24 29.03 11.29
N ASP A 164 -38.16 29.36 12.57
CA ASP A 164 -38.56 28.55 13.73
C ASP A 164 -37.86 27.18 13.85
N GLN A 165 -36.75 26.98 13.13
CA GLN A 165 -36.06 25.71 13.12
C GLN A 165 -35.28 25.45 14.41
N ASN A 166 -35.43 24.23 14.92
CA ASN A 166 -34.69 23.76 16.09
C ASN A 166 -33.29 23.26 15.71
N ILE A 167 -32.28 23.78 16.40
CA ILE A 167 -30.87 23.39 16.29
C ILE A 167 -30.47 22.70 17.60
N LYS A 168 -29.95 21.47 17.52
CA LYS A 168 -29.47 20.72 18.69
C LYS A 168 -28.01 21.07 18.98
N LEU A 169 -27.74 21.66 20.12
CA LEU A 169 -26.40 21.82 20.68
C LEU A 169 -26.01 20.55 21.44
N ARG A 170 -24.83 20.01 21.14
CA ARG A 170 -24.05 19.12 22.00
C ARG A 170 -22.75 19.85 22.34
N VAL A 171 -22.18 19.56 23.51
CA VAL A 171 -20.84 20.02 23.88
C VAL A 171 -19.89 18.84 23.69
N GLY A 172 -18.67 19.10 23.23
CA GLY A 172 -17.72 18.08 22.79
C GLY A 172 -16.28 18.45 23.16
N GLY A 173 -16.11 18.75 24.45
CA GLY A 173 -14.89 19.00 25.20
C GLY A 173 -15.22 18.83 26.70
N LEU A 174 -14.20 18.66 27.55
CA LEU A 174 -14.30 18.16 28.93
C LEU A 174 -15.36 18.84 29.82
N LEU A 175 -16.49 18.16 30.04
CA LEU A 175 -17.24 18.09 31.30
C LEU A 175 -18.23 16.90 31.24
N GLY A 176 -18.46 16.25 32.37
CA GLY A 176 -18.98 14.87 32.41
C GLY A 176 -20.36 14.65 31.80
N GLY A 177 -20.43 13.80 30.78
CA GLY A 177 -21.68 13.32 30.17
C GLY A 177 -21.39 12.14 29.23
N GLY A 178 -21.61 10.92 29.71
CA GLY A 178 -21.07 9.70 29.09
C GLY A 178 -21.44 9.50 27.62
N SER A 179 -20.47 9.07 26.82
CA SER A 179 -20.62 8.61 25.44
C SER A 179 -21.49 7.34 25.38
N LEU A 180 -22.04 7.03 24.20
CA LEU A 180 -22.53 5.67 23.93
C LEU A 180 -21.40 4.62 24.04
N GLU A 181 -20.13 5.05 23.95
CA GLU A 181 -18.97 4.21 24.22
C GLU A 181 -18.77 3.98 25.72
N ASP A 182 -19.10 4.94 26.60
CA ASP A 182 -19.05 4.75 28.05
C ASP A 182 -20.18 3.82 28.52
N GLU A 183 -21.39 3.95 27.96
CA GLU A 183 -22.46 2.97 28.22
C GLU A 183 -22.09 1.57 27.70
N LYS A 184 -21.38 1.47 26.57
CA LYS A 184 -20.87 0.19 26.05
C LYS A 184 -19.79 -0.39 26.96
N SER A 185 -18.79 0.39 27.33
CA SER A 185 -17.68 -0.04 28.20
C SER A 185 -18.17 -0.39 29.60
N ARG A 186 -19.15 0.35 30.14
CA ARG A 186 -19.88 0.00 31.37
C ARG A 186 -20.63 -1.32 31.21
N SER A 187 -21.37 -1.51 30.12
CA SER A 187 -22.13 -2.74 29.86
C SER A 187 -21.21 -3.96 29.69
N ILE A 188 -20.08 -3.80 29.00
CA ILE A 188 -19.06 -4.85 28.84
C ILE A 188 -18.41 -5.17 30.19
N CYS A 189 -17.92 -4.16 30.91
CA CYS A 189 -17.32 -4.32 32.24
C CYS A 189 -18.29 -4.98 33.23
N PHE A 190 -19.57 -4.58 33.23
CA PHE A 190 -20.58 -5.20 34.08
C PHE A 190 -20.96 -6.61 33.62
N SER A 191 -20.92 -6.93 32.31
CA SER A 191 -21.09 -8.32 31.87
C SER A 191 -19.91 -9.21 32.30
N GLU A 192 -18.67 -8.70 32.22
CA GLU A 192 -17.45 -9.39 32.71
C GLU A 192 -17.48 -9.57 34.25
N LEU A 193 -17.97 -8.56 35.00
CA LEU A 193 -18.13 -8.62 36.46
C LEU A 193 -19.39 -9.39 36.92
N SER A 194 -20.32 -9.73 36.01
CA SER A 194 -21.51 -10.55 36.32
C SER A 194 -21.29 -12.04 36.17
N ASP A 195 -20.20 -12.48 35.53
CA ASP A 195 -19.76 -13.90 35.49
C ASP A 195 -19.19 -14.37 36.87
N VAL A 196 -19.50 -13.66 37.95
CA VAL A 196 -19.10 -13.95 39.35
C VAL A 196 -19.83 -15.17 39.90
N PRO A 197 -19.10 -16.23 40.33
CA PRO A 197 -19.73 -17.37 40.97
C PRO A 197 -20.10 -17.13 42.45
N GLY A 198 -21.32 -17.54 42.81
CA GLY A 198 -21.71 -17.91 44.17
C GLY A 198 -21.99 -16.76 45.15
N ARG A 199 -22.02 -17.10 46.46
CA ARG A 199 -22.48 -16.24 47.56
C ARG A 199 -21.67 -14.94 47.77
N SER A 200 -20.61 -14.72 47.00
CA SER A 200 -19.75 -13.54 47.06
C SER A 200 -20.49 -12.25 46.63
N TRP A 201 -21.47 -12.32 45.73
CA TRP A 201 -22.16 -11.13 45.24
C TRP A 201 -22.94 -10.38 46.32
N LYS A 202 -23.61 -11.08 47.24
CA LYS A 202 -24.28 -10.45 48.40
C LYS A 202 -23.27 -9.81 49.38
N ARG A 203 -22.00 -10.21 49.38
CA ARG A 203 -20.93 -9.52 50.14
C ARG A 203 -20.48 -8.26 49.41
N LEU A 204 -20.28 -8.33 48.09
CA LEU A 204 -19.98 -7.16 47.25
C LEU A 204 -21.07 -6.10 47.36
N ALA A 205 -22.34 -6.47 47.19
CA ALA A 205 -23.45 -5.54 47.24
C ALA A 205 -23.60 -4.82 48.60
N ARG A 206 -23.23 -5.47 49.72
CA ARG A 206 -23.14 -4.81 51.04
C ARG A 206 -22.02 -3.78 51.11
N GLN A 207 -20.84 -4.08 50.54
CA GLN A 207 -19.73 -3.11 50.44
C GLN A 207 -20.10 -1.93 49.52
N LEU A 208 -20.91 -2.18 48.48
CA LEU A 208 -21.53 -1.17 47.62
C LEU A 208 -22.72 -0.44 48.27
N GLY A 209 -23.04 -0.71 49.55
CA GLY A 209 -24.03 0.04 50.34
C GLY A 209 -25.49 -0.39 50.22
N PHE A 210 -25.79 -1.54 49.60
CA PHE A 210 -27.16 -2.09 49.58
C PHE A 210 -27.56 -2.74 50.91
N LYS A 211 -28.82 -2.55 51.31
CA LYS A 211 -29.44 -3.20 52.48
C LYS A 211 -30.06 -4.55 52.09
N GLU A 212 -30.23 -5.49 53.03
CA GLU A 212 -30.77 -6.84 52.76
C GLU A 212 -32.07 -6.81 51.94
N GLY A 213 -33.07 -6.00 52.34
CA GLY A 213 -34.34 -5.87 51.60
C GLY A 213 -34.22 -5.29 50.18
N GLN A 214 -33.05 -4.81 49.75
CA GLN A 214 -32.74 -4.50 48.34
C GLN A 214 -32.08 -5.70 47.64
N LEU A 215 -31.28 -6.50 48.34
CA LEU A 215 -30.74 -7.77 47.84
C LEU A 215 -31.86 -8.77 47.58
N ASP A 216 -32.83 -8.85 48.50
CA ASP A 216 -34.03 -9.68 48.36
C ASP A 216 -34.87 -9.25 47.15
N GLN A 217 -34.96 -7.93 46.90
CA GLN A 217 -35.61 -7.39 45.70
C GLN A 217 -34.87 -7.73 44.41
N PHE A 218 -33.53 -7.72 44.37
CA PHE A 218 -32.80 -8.19 43.17
C PHE A 218 -32.99 -9.69 42.95
N GLU A 219 -32.91 -10.50 44.02
CA GLU A 219 -33.08 -11.95 43.96
C GLU A 219 -34.53 -12.36 43.60
N GLU A 220 -35.54 -11.57 43.98
CA GLU A 220 -36.94 -11.79 43.58
C GLU A 220 -37.27 -11.30 42.16
N ASN A 221 -36.84 -10.09 41.77
CA ASN A 221 -37.13 -9.56 40.43
C ASN A 221 -36.43 -10.34 39.31
N TYR A 222 -35.32 -11.02 39.61
CA TYR A 222 -34.50 -11.77 38.65
C TYR A 222 -34.26 -13.22 39.11
N ARG A 223 -35.30 -13.88 39.65
CA ARG A 223 -35.21 -15.28 40.11
C ARG A 223 -34.68 -16.22 39.02
N GLY A 224 -33.67 -17.01 39.39
CA GLY A 224 -33.07 -18.03 38.52
C GLY A 224 -31.89 -17.55 37.67
N ASP A 225 -31.72 -16.23 37.47
CA ASP A 225 -30.61 -15.67 36.71
C ASP A 225 -29.66 -14.88 37.62
N LEU A 226 -28.57 -15.53 38.04
CA LEU A 226 -27.54 -14.92 38.88
C LEU A 226 -26.75 -13.82 38.15
N HIS A 227 -26.61 -13.92 36.82
CA HIS A 227 -25.84 -12.95 36.02
C HIS A 227 -26.59 -11.62 35.94
N GLU A 228 -27.88 -11.70 35.62
CA GLU A 228 -28.78 -10.54 35.56
C GLU A 228 -28.99 -9.92 36.96
N GLN A 229 -29.08 -10.72 38.03
CA GLN A 229 -29.07 -10.20 39.42
C GLN A 229 -27.87 -9.31 39.70
N ILE A 230 -26.66 -9.79 39.38
CA ILE A 230 -25.42 -9.04 39.63
C ILE A 230 -25.33 -7.83 38.69
N TYR A 231 -25.72 -7.98 37.42
CA TYR A 231 -25.67 -6.91 36.43
C TYR A 231 -26.58 -5.74 36.81
N LYS A 232 -27.81 -6.06 37.24
CA LYS A 232 -28.80 -5.06 37.67
C LYS A 232 -28.43 -4.42 39.01
N MET A 233 -27.78 -5.15 39.90
CA MET A 233 -27.20 -4.60 41.15
C MET A 233 -26.07 -3.60 40.85
N LEU A 234 -25.13 -3.93 39.95
CA LEU A 234 -24.05 -3.02 39.53
C LEU A 234 -24.58 -1.78 38.78
N ASP A 235 -25.52 -1.96 37.84
CA ASP A 235 -26.16 -0.86 37.12
C ASP A 235 -26.98 0.06 38.05
N ALA A 236 -27.69 -0.51 39.04
CA ALA A 236 -28.41 0.24 40.06
C ALA A 236 -27.49 0.91 41.11
N TRP A 237 -26.24 0.48 41.25
CA TRP A 237 -25.23 1.16 42.06
C TRP A 237 -24.57 2.32 41.33
N TRP A 238 -24.19 2.10 40.07
CA TRP A 238 -23.54 3.09 39.23
C TRP A 238 -24.43 4.32 39.00
N LYS A 239 -25.74 4.10 38.84
CA LYS A 239 -26.77 5.16 38.74
C LYS A 239 -26.98 5.98 40.02
N LYS A 240 -26.30 5.65 41.12
CA LYS A 240 -26.35 6.38 42.42
C LYS A 240 -25.05 7.14 42.74
N GLN A 241 -24.08 7.15 41.84
CA GLN A 241 -22.81 7.84 42.11
C GLN A 241 -22.92 9.33 41.79
N ASP A 242 -22.79 10.19 42.80
CA ASP A 242 -22.82 11.65 42.66
C ASP A 242 -21.68 12.18 41.78
N ASN A 243 -20.53 11.48 41.80
CA ASN A 243 -19.41 11.70 40.89
C ASN A 243 -19.03 10.38 40.17
N PRO A 244 -19.30 10.25 38.86
CA PRO A 244 -18.92 9.08 38.07
C PRO A 244 -17.40 8.82 37.98
N ALA A 245 -16.56 9.84 38.19
CA ALA A 245 -15.10 9.69 38.09
C ALA A 245 -14.50 8.84 39.21
N ASP A 246 -15.08 8.87 40.42
CA ASP A 246 -14.62 8.08 41.57
C ASP A 246 -15.20 6.65 41.58
N ALA A 247 -16.17 6.36 40.71
CA ALA A 247 -16.92 5.11 40.70
C ALA A 247 -16.04 3.87 40.42
N PRO A 248 -15.03 3.92 39.52
CA PRO A 248 -14.06 2.82 39.35
C PRO A 248 -13.33 2.45 40.64
N GLU A 249 -12.85 3.45 41.39
CA GLU A 249 -12.09 3.24 42.63
C GLU A 249 -12.97 2.67 43.74
N LYS A 250 -14.15 3.26 43.97
CA LYS A 250 -15.14 2.75 44.93
C LYS A 250 -15.57 1.30 44.61
N LEU A 251 -15.67 0.94 43.33
CA LEU A 251 -15.97 -0.44 42.89
C LEU A 251 -14.79 -1.39 43.09
N ARG A 252 -13.56 -0.98 42.76
CA ARG A 252 -12.31 -1.73 43.02
C ARG A 252 -12.18 -2.07 44.50
N ASP A 253 -12.40 -1.10 45.37
CA ASP A 253 -12.19 -1.25 46.81
C ASP A 253 -13.29 -2.11 47.45
N ALA A 254 -14.54 -1.97 46.98
CA ALA A 254 -15.63 -2.87 47.35
C ALA A 254 -15.38 -4.33 46.88
N LEU A 255 -14.78 -4.54 45.71
CA LEU A 255 -14.35 -5.86 45.23
C LEU A 255 -13.22 -6.44 46.09
N GLN A 256 -12.22 -5.64 46.49
CA GLN A 256 -11.17 -6.08 47.41
C GLN A 256 -11.75 -6.44 48.80
N ALA A 257 -12.61 -5.60 49.38
CA ALA A 257 -13.31 -5.86 50.64
C ALA A 257 -14.29 -7.06 50.57
N ALA A 258 -14.79 -7.38 49.38
CA ALA A 258 -15.56 -8.59 49.11
C ALA A 258 -14.70 -9.87 49.00
N GLY A 259 -13.37 -9.75 48.94
CA GLY A 259 -12.43 -10.85 48.75
C GLY A 259 -12.19 -11.21 47.28
N ARG A 260 -12.44 -10.30 46.34
CA ARG A 260 -12.30 -10.47 44.89
C ARG A 260 -11.25 -9.53 44.29
N ALA A 261 -10.02 -9.60 44.81
CA ALA A 261 -8.88 -8.84 44.29
C ALA A 261 -8.57 -9.18 42.81
N ASP A 262 -8.90 -10.41 42.39
CA ASP A 262 -8.81 -10.91 41.01
C ASP A 262 -9.71 -10.14 40.02
N LEU A 263 -10.86 -9.63 40.47
CA LEU A 263 -11.76 -8.79 39.68
C LEU A 263 -11.51 -7.30 39.91
N ALA A 264 -11.06 -6.91 41.10
CA ALA A 264 -10.64 -5.54 41.37
C ALA A 264 -9.54 -5.08 40.40
N SER A 265 -8.66 -5.99 39.95
CA SER A 265 -7.63 -5.71 38.94
C SER A 265 -8.16 -5.55 37.50
N GLN A 266 -9.47 -5.64 37.28
CA GLN A 266 -10.11 -5.62 35.95
C GLN A 266 -11.00 -4.38 35.72
N VAL A 267 -11.25 -3.57 36.76
CA VAL A 267 -12.10 -2.37 36.70
C VAL A 267 -11.37 -1.24 35.96
N PRO A 268 -11.86 -0.76 34.79
CA PRO A 268 -11.23 0.34 34.06
C PRO A 268 -11.53 1.71 34.69
N GLY A 269 -10.64 2.69 34.48
CA GLY A 269 -10.95 4.11 34.73
C GLY A 269 -10.17 4.80 35.86
N ILE A 270 -9.14 4.17 36.44
CA ILE A 270 -8.23 4.84 37.38
C ILE A 270 -6.99 5.31 36.63
N ALA A 271 -6.72 6.62 36.67
CA ALA A 271 -5.46 7.22 36.22
C ALA A 271 -4.33 6.90 37.23
N GLY A 272 -3.96 5.62 37.31
CA GLY A 272 -3.08 5.09 38.37
C GLY A 272 -2.45 3.72 38.12
N THR A 273 -2.77 3.04 37.01
CA THR A 273 -1.87 2.00 36.47
C THR A 273 -1.32 2.50 35.14
N SER A 274 -0.27 3.33 35.20
CA SER A 274 0.52 3.68 34.03
C SER A 274 1.03 2.40 33.37
N PHE A 275 0.74 2.23 32.08
CA PHE A 275 1.43 1.24 31.28
C PHE A 275 2.94 1.52 31.36
N ASP A 276 3.76 0.50 31.65
CA ASP A 276 5.21 0.68 31.74
C ASP A 276 5.80 0.75 30.32
N ILE A 277 5.72 1.95 29.75
CA ILE A 277 6.21 2.31 28.42
C ILE A 277 7.71 2.02 28.32
N GLU A 278 8.47 2.24 29.40
CA GLU A 278 9.90 1.98 29.41
C GLU A 278 10.23 0.49 29.43
N GLN A 279 9.55 -0.32 30.25
CA GLN A 279 9.67 -1.79 30.21
C GLN A 279 9.31 -2.30 28.81
N CYS A 280 8.22 -1.82 28.23
CA CYS A 280 7.83 -2.19 26.88
C CYS A 280 8.91 -1.79 25.85
N ALA A 281 9.42 -0.56 25.90
CA ALA A 281 10.46 -0.10 25.00
C ALA A 281 11.77 -0.90 25.16
N ARG A 282 12.17 -1.24 26.40
CA ARG A 282 13.33 -2.09 26.70
C ARG A 282 13.16 -3.51 26.16
N GLU A 283 12.00 -4.14 26.38
CA GLU A 283 11.68 -5.49 25.86
C GLU A 283 11.65 -5.52 24.32
N LEU A 284 11.00 -4.55 23.67
CA LEU A 284 10.98 -4.39 22.22
C LEU A 284 12.40 -4.18 21.65
N ALA A 285 13.20 -3.30 22.25
CA ALA A 285 14.53 -2.97 21.76
C ALA A 285 15.54 -4.12 21.96
N ALA A 286 15.39 -4.91 23.03
CA ALA A 286 16.14 -6.15 23.22
C ALA A 286 15.78 -7.17 22.12
N HIS A 287 14.49 -7.44 21.94
CA HIS A 287 13.99 -8.37 20.91
C HIS A 287 14.49 -7.99 19.51
N TYR A 288 14.45 -6.70 19.14
CA TYR A 288 14.88 -6.27 17.81
C TYR A 288 16.40 -6.39 17.58
N ARG A 289 17.25 -6.13 18.57
CA ARG A 289 18.70 -6.36 18.42
C ARG A 289 19.07 -7.84 18.33
N GLU A 290 18.33 -8.72 19.00
CA GLU A 290 18.54 -10.16 18.87
C GLU A 290 18.10 -10.69 17.49
N THR A 291 16.93 -10.26 17.01
CA THR A 291 16.23 -10.90 15.87
C THR A 291 16.35 -10.19 14.52
N MET A 292 16.70 -8.91 14.47
CA MET A 292 16.72 -8.09 13.25
C MET A 292 18.10 -8.02 12.61
N LYS A 293 18.71 -9.19 12.40
CA LYS A 293 19.96 -9.37 11.64
C LYS A 293 19.69 -9.64 10.15
N VAL A 294 20.70 -9.44 9.31
CA VAL A 294 20.65 -9.71 7.86
C VAL A 294 21.25 -11.08 7.57
N THR A 295 20.39 -12.02 7.17
CA THR A 295 20.80 -13.37 6.74
C THR A 295 21.60 -13.30 5.44
N THR A 296 22.86 -13.73 5.47
CA THR A 296 23.80 -13.77 4.33
C THR A 296 23.96 -15.17 3.73
N HIS A 297 23.46 -16.20 4.41
CA HIS A 297 23.41 -17.61 4.01
C HIS A 297 22.13 -18.25 4.59
N PRO A 298 21.35 -19.08 3.86
CA PRO A 298 19.99 -19.44 4.29
C PRO A 298 19.90 -20.15 5.65
N LYS A 299 20.77 -21.14 5.90
CA LYS A 299 20.77 -21.91 7.16
C LYS A 299 21.70 -21.35 8.26
N GLU A 300 22.85 -20.79 7.90
CA GLU A 300 23.93 -20.49 8.85
C GLU A 300 23.62 -19.21 9.65
N LYS A 301 22.76 -19.31 10.67
CA LYS A 301 22.37 -18.18 11.55
C LYS A 301 23.55 -17.45 12.20
N HIS A 302 24.70 -18.10 12.34
CA HIS A 302 25.92 -17.47 12.87
C HIS A 302 26.64 -16.58 11.84
N MET A 303 26.36 -16.73 10.53
CA MET A 303 26.82 -15.81 9.48
C MET A 303 25.92 -14.57 9.35
N ALA A 304 24.75 -14.55 10.00
CA ALA A 304 23.81 -13.43 9.92
C ALA A 304 24.44 -12.16 10.50
N ARG A 305 24.64 -11.16 9.65
CA ARG A 305 25.36 -9.92 9.99
C ARG A 305 24.45 -8.90 10.64
N GLU A 306 25.05 -7.95 11.35
CA GLU A 306 24.34 -6.78 11.85
C GLU A 306 23.70 -5.97 10.74
N MET A 307 22.62 -5.25 11.09
CA MET A 307 21.86 -4.48 10.12
C MET A 307 22.71 -3.32 9.55
N ASP A 308 23.57 -2.69 10.33
CA ASP A 308 24.48 -1.64 9.84
C ASP A 308 25.61 -2.17 8.94
N ASP A 309 26.16 -3.34 9.25
CA ASP A 309 27.15 -4.03 8.42
C ASP A 309 26.64 -4.24 7.00
N MET A 310 25.44 -4.81 6.85
CA MET A 310 25.01 -5.41 5.58
C MET A 310 23.89 -4.65 4.86
N TYR A 311 23.08 -3.84 5.55
CA TYR A 311 21.99 -3.10 4.90
C TYR A 311 22.51 -2.03 3.93
N VAL A 312 21.76 -1.84 2.84
CA VAL A 312 21.89 -0.75 1.88
C VAL A 312 20.49 -0.20 1.65
N ASN A 313 20.35 1.13 1.59
CA ASN A 313 19.05 1.76 1.31
C ASN A 313 18.48 1.21 0.01
N LEU A 314 17.19 0.87 0.03
CA LEU A 314 16.44 0.53 -1.17
C LEU A 314 15.90 1.83 -1.79
N GLN A 315 15.88 1.93 -3.12
CA GLN A 315 15.24 3.06 -3.78
C GLN A 315 13.72 2.99 -3.64
N LEU A 316 13.13 4.06 -3.10
CA LEU A 316 11.71 4.19 -2.83
C LEU A 316 11.08 5.28 -3.72
N LEU A 317 9.91 5.00 -4.28
CA LEU A 317 9.09 5.96 -5.03
C LEU A 317 7.69 6.09 -4.42
N GLU A 318 7.33 7.26 -3.91
CA GLU A 318 5.92 7.59 -3.62
C GLU A 318 5.14 7.71 -4.93
N GLU A 319 3.99 7.06 -5.04
CA GLU A 319 3.10 7.12 -6.20
C GLU A 319 1.85 7.92 -5.88
N THR A 320 1.75 9.13 -6.44
CA THR A 320 0.62 10.05 -6.25
C THR A 320 -0.22 10.17 -7.52
N ASN A 321 -1.53 10.30 -7.35
CA ASN A 321 -2.49 10.47 -8.45
C ASN A 321 -2.81 11.96 -8.62
N ILE A 322 -2.42 12.57 -9.73
CA ILE A 322 -2.76 13.96 -10.06
C ILE A 322 -3.87 13.96 -11.13
N PRO A 323 -4.94 14.78 -10.99
CA PRO A 323 -5.89 15.01 -12.08
C PRO A 323 -5.17 15.59 -13.30
N SER A 324 -5.39 15.02 -14.49
CA SER A 324 -4.67 15.48 -15.69
C SER A 324 -4.93 16.97 -15.96
N PRO A 325 -3.90 17.77 -16.28
CA PRO A 325 -4.11 19.13 -16.77
C PRO A 325 -4.91 19.08 -18.06
N VAL A 326 -5.93 19.94 -18.19
CA VAL A 326 -6.77 20.01 -19.39
C VAL A 326 -5.94 20.60 -20.53
N SER A 327 -5.90 19.91 -21.67
CA SER A 327 -5.17 20.34 -22.84
C SER A 327 -5.90 21.48 -23.57
N SER A 328 -5.43 22.70 -23.34
CA SER A 328 -5.69 23.86 -24.21
C SER A 328 -4.41 24.66 -24.37
N SER A 329 -3.89 24.70 -25.58
CA SER A 329 -2.78 25.58 -25.97
C SER A 329 -3.25 27.03 -26.03
N GLU A 330 -2.57 27.93 -25.32
CA GLU A 330 -2.04 29.20 -25.87
C GLU A 330 -1.32 30.05 -24.82
N THR A 331 -0.33 30.83 -25.28
CA THR A 331 0.44 31.87 -24.56
C THR A 331 1.23 31.46 -23.31
N GLU A 332 2.55 31.47 -23.47
CA GLU A 332 3.48 31.86 -22.40
C GLU A 332 3.21 33.32 -22.01
N MET A 333 3.00 33.62 -20.71
CA MET A 333 3.51 34.80 -19.98
C MET A 333 2.76 35.01 -18.64
N GLN A 334 3.08 34.19 -17.65
CA GLN A 334 3.05 34.58 -16.23
C GLN A 334 3.76 33.52 -15.37
N ALA A 335 5.05 33.76 -15.09
CA ALA A 335 5.64 33.29 -13.85
C ALA A 335 5.04 34.09 -12.67
N GLU A 336 5.24 33.63 -11.43
CA GLU A 336 4.66 34.19 -10.20
C GLU A 336 3.12 34.07 -10.15
N THR A 337 2.53 33.03 -9.56
CA THR A 337 2.15 33.04 -8.13
C THR A 337 1.65 31.66 -7.69
N VAL A 338 2.53 30.79 -7.18
CA VAL A 338 2.14 29.54 -6.45
C VAL A 338 3.07 29.32 -5.26
N SER A 339 3.15 30.30 -4.36
CA SER A 339 3.90 30.20 -3.11
C SER A 339 3.04 29.58 -2.01
N GLN A 340 2.95 28.24 -1.99
CA GLN A 340 2.46 27.46 -0.84
C GLN A 340 2.94 26.00 -0.84
N SER A 341 4.26 25.81 -0.98
CA SER A 341 4.94 24.52 -0.79
C SER A 341 6.27 24.70 -0.04
N GLU A 342 6.22 25.44 1.07
CA GLU A 342 7.34 25.69 1.96
C GLU A 342 7.27 24.72 3.15
N HIS A 343 7.90 23.55 2.99
CA HIS A 343 8.48 22.71 4.06
C HIS A 343 9.09 21.44 3.42
N LEU A 344 10.19 21.62 2.66
CA LEU A 344 11.22 20.62 2.28
C LEU A 344 12.11 21.20 1.14
N LYS A 345 12.79 22.33 1.40
CA LYS A 345 13.77 22.94 0.48
C LYS A 345 14.99 23.50 1.22
N ALA A 346 15.75 22.61 1.84
CA ALA A 346 17.16 22.83 2.16
C ALA A 346 17.94 21.63 1.64
N SER A 347 19.05 21.88 0.93
CA SER A 347 19.96 20.87 0.37
C SER A 347 19.32 19.66 -0.35
N ASN A 348 18.84 19.85 -1.59
CA ASN A 348 19.02 18.81 -2.61
C ASN A 348 19.19 19.42 -4.01
N ARG A 349 20.35 19.20 -4.63
CA ARG A 349 20.60 19.57 -6.04
C ARG A 349 19.85 18.57 -6.92
N ALA A 350 18.85 19.03 -7.67
CA ALA A 350 18.07 18.17 -8.55
C ALA A 350 18.98 17.42 -9.54
N ARG A 351 19.06 16.08 -9.38
CA ARG A 351 19.61 15.18 -10.40
C ARG A 351 18.45 14.68 -11.25
N CYS A 352 18.39 15.10 -12.50
CA CYS A 352 17.53 14.44 -13.48
C CYS A 352 18.07 13.03 -13.74
N ILE A 353 17.17 12.04 -13.73
CA ILE A 353 17.48 10.66 -14.14
C ILE A 353 17.20 10.57 -15.66
N PRO A 354 18.07 9.94 -16.47
CA PRO A 354 17.78 9.67 -17.89
C PRO A 354 16.48 8.87 -18.10
N ASP A 355 15.88 8.97 -19.29
CA ASP A 355 14.56 8.41 -19.60
C ASP A 355 14.47 6.89 -19.38
N LEU A 356 13.51 6.45 -18.55
CA LEU A 356 12.89 5.13 -18.74
C LEU A 356 12.04 5.15 -20.03
N PRO A 357 11.92 4.02 -20.74
CA PRO A 357 11.08 3.93 -21.94
C PRO A 357 9.62 4.25 -21.61
N LYS A 358 9.10 5.32 -22.22
CA LYS A 358 7.72 5.79 -22.03
C LYS A 358 6.76 4.81 -22.70
N SER A 359 6.13 3.95 -21.88
CA SER A 359 4.95 3.19 -22.30
C SER A 359 3.90 4.16 -22.85
N GLN A 360 3.50 3.99 -24.11
CA GLN A 360 2.41 4.77 -24.70
C GLN A 360 1.15 4.67 -23.82
N PRO A 361 0.42 5.78 -23.59
CA PRO A 361 -0.77 5.75 -22.76
C PRO A 361 -1.92 5.04 -23.49
N ASP A 362 -2.38 3.94 -22.92
CA ASP A 362 -3.69 3.38 -23.26
C ASP A 362 -4.78 4.43 -23.01
N LYS A 363 -5.76 4.52 -23.92
CA LYS A 363 -6.76 5.60 -23.96
C LYS A 363 -7.89 5.43 -22.94
N GLU A 364 -7.55 5.15 -21.69
CA GLU A 364 -8.45 5.31 -20.55
C GLU A 364 -8.35 6.71 -19.93
N LYS A 365 -9.37 7.10 -19.15
CA LYS A 365 -9.60 8.51 -18.76
C LYS A 365 -8.52 8.99 -17.79
N GLY A 366 -7.64 9.86 -18.29
CA GLY A 366 -6.33 10.15 -17.69
C GLY A 366 -6.36 10.67 -16.25
N LEU A 367 -5.71 9.91 -15.36
CA LEU A 367 -5.00 10.43 -14.19
C LEU A 367 -3.52 10.44 -14.54
N HIS A 368 -2.82 11.55 -14.31
CA HIS A 368 -1.37 11.56 -14.42
C HIS A 368 -0.77 11.06 -13.12
N VAL A 369 -0.13 9.90 -13.16
CA VAL A 369 0.63 9.39 -12.01
C VAL A 369 1.94 10.16 -11.92
N GLN A 370 2.22 10.75 -10.76
CA GLN A 370 3.55 11.29 -10.43
C GLN A 370 4.26 10.31 -9.50
N LYS A 371 5.54 10.04 -9.79
CA LYS A 371 6.43 9.28 -8.92
C LYS A 371 7.43 10.25 -8.30
N ILE A 372 7.51 10.27 -6.96
CA ILE A 372 8.44 11.12 -6.20
C ILE A 372 9.46 10.21 -5.54
N SER A 373 10.75 10.44 -5.75
CA SER A 373 11.81 9.64 -5.13
C SER A 373 12.04 10.06 -3.68
N LEU A 374 12.29 9.06 -2.83
CA LEU A 374 12.62 9.21 -1.41
C LEU A 374 14.00 8.59 -1.19
N ASP A 375 14.95 9.38 -0.68
CA ASP A 375 16.35 8.97 -0.49
C ASP A 375 16.51 7.87 0.60
N SER A 376 15.53 7.74 1.50
CA SER A 376 15.53 6.78 2.59
C SER A 376 14.15 6.44 3.15
N TYR A 377 14.10 5.48 4.08
CA TYR A 377 12.92 5.21 4.90
C TYR A 377 12.55 6.40 5.83
N LYS A 378 13.50 7.29 6.14
CA LYS A 378 13.27 8.43 7.04
C LYS A 378 12.33 9.44 6.39
N ASP A 379 12.50 9.69 5.10
CA ASP A 379 11.65 10.58 4.29
C ASP A 379 10.23 10.01 4.18
N MET A 380 10.12 8.69 3.96
CA MET A 380 8.85 7.95 4.02
C MET A 380 8.13 8.14 5.38
N LEU A 381 8.86 8.18 6.50
CA LEU A 381 8.29 8.46 7.82
C LEU A 381 7.89 9.94 8.02
N VAL A 382 8.43 10.89 7.25
CA VAL A 382 8.04 12.31 7.27
C VAL A 382 6.75 12.58 6.49
N LEU A 383 6.39 11.73 5.52
CA LEU A 383 5.15 11.86 4.74
C LEU A 383 3.89 12.07 5.62
N LYS A 384 3.01 12.97 5.19
CA LYS A 384 1.80 13.40 5.94
C LYS A 384 0.75 12.30 6.14
N SER A 385 0.86 11.17 5.45
CA SER A 385 -0.09 10.06 5.58
C SER A 385 0.24 9.12 6.73
N ASN A 386 -0.79 8.73 7.47
CA ASN A 386 -0.74 7.69 8.50
C ASN A 386 -0.99 6.28 7.96
N ARG A 387 -1.22 6.11 6.66
CA ARG A 387 -1.37 4.80 6.01
C ARG A 387 -0.47 4.70 4.79
N LEU A 388 0.63 3.99 4.96
CA LEU A 388 1.62 3.73 3.91
C LEU A 388 1.52 2.27 3.45
N LEU A 389 1.48 2.04 2.14
CA LEU A 389 1.47 0.71 1.53
C LEU A 389 2.73 0.53 0.68
N ILE A 390 3.68 -0.23 1.20
CA ILE A 390 4.93 -0.58 0.54
C ILE A 390 4.67 -1.76 -0.40
N ARG A 391 4.83 -1.51 -1.71
CA ARG A 391 4.61 -2.47 -2.79
C ARG A 391 5.91 -2.80 -3.48
N ALA A 392 6.16 -4.09 -3.66
CA ALA A 392 7.22 -4.62 -4.50
C ALA A 392 6.96 -6.11 -4.70
N GLU A 393 7.58 -6.73 -5.71
CA GLU A 393 7.51 -8.18 -5.82
C GLU A 393 8.40 -8.91 -4.82
N ALA A 394 8.41 -10.24 -4.92
CA ALA A 394 9.24 -11.09 -4.08
C ALA A 394 10.74 -10.77 -4.34
N GLY A 395 11.56 -10.72 -3.29
CA GLY A 395 13.03 -10.51 -3.39
C GLY A 395 13.49 -9.06 -3.24
N TYR A 396 12.58 -8.08 -3.35
CA TYR A 396 12.84 -6.64 -3.26
C TYR A 396 13.08 -6.10 -1.83
N GLY A 397 13.35 -6.95 -0.84
CA GLY A 397 13.73 -6.52 0.51
C GLY A 397 12.63 -5.88 1.37
N LYS A 398 11.34 -6.06 1.05
CA LYS A 398 10.17 -5.51 1.80
C LYS A 398 10.28 -5.73 3.33
N THR A 399 10.44 -6.99 3.75
CA THR A 399 10.65 -7.37 5.15
C THR A 399 11.90 -6.71 5.73
N THR A 400 13.02 -6.74 5.01
CA THR A 400 14.30 -6.16 5.44
C THR A 400 14.21 -4.66 5.70
N LEU A 401 13.41 -3.93 4.92
CA LEU A 401 13.10 -2.51 5.13
C LEU A 401 12.33 -2.27 6.44
N LEU A 402 11.33 -3.10 6.76
CA LEU A 402 10.63 -3.00 8.06
C LEU A 402 11.55 -3.40 9.23
N LYS A 403 12.36 -4.44 9.06
CA LYS A 403 13.40 -4.83 10.03
C LYS A 403 14.40 -3.70 10.30
N ARG A 404 14.83 -2.98 9.26
CA ARG A 404 15.71 -1.81 9.38
C ARG A 404 15.07 -0.71 10.24
N ILE A 405 13.80 -0.37 9.99
CA ILE A 405 13.07 0.64 10.77
C ILE A 405 13.00 0.24 12.26
N ALA A 406 12.71 -1.03 12.56
CA ALA A 406 12.66 -1.55 13.93
C ALA A 406 14.03 -1.57 14.62
N TYR A 407 15.08 -1.98 13.89
CA TYR A 407 16.48 -1.97 14.37
C TYR A 407 16.96 -0.56 14.69
N ASP A 408 16.75 0.41 13.79
CA ASP A 408 17.19 1.80 13.96
C ASP A 408 16.51 2.48 15.15
N TRP A 409 15.25 2.15 15.42
CA TRP A 409 14.55 2.62 16.61
C TRP A 409 15.08 1.96 17.88
N ALA A 410 15.34 0.64 17.85
CA ALA A 410 15.88 -0.09 18.99
C ALA A 410 17.29 0.38 19.38
N ASP A 411 18.13 0.65 18.39
CA ASP A 411 19.50 1.16 18.54
C ASP A 411 19.53 2.55 19.17
N MET A 412 18.74 3.47 18.62
CA MET A 412 18.46 4.80 19.16
C MET A 412 18.02 4.74 20.63
N LYS A 413 17.09 3.83 20.98
CA LYS A 413 16.55 3.68 22.35
C LYS A 413 17.56 3.17 23.40
N THR A 414 18.75 2.70 23.03
CA THR A 414 19.80 2.32 24.00
C THR A 414 21.07 3.14 23.92
N LYS A 415 21.37 3.78 22.78
CA LYS A 415 22.50 4.71 22.70
C LYS A 415 22.20 6.02 23.44
N GLY A 416 20.94 6.43 23.52
CA GLY A 416 20.50 7.59 24.30
C GLY A 416 20.82 7.50 25.80
N ASP A 417 20.74 6.30 26.41
CA ASP A 417 21.03 6.06 27.83
C ASP A 417 22.53 6.23 28.21
N GLN A 418 23.43 6.42 27.23
CA GLN A 418 24.88 6.41 27.45
C GLN A 418 25.58 7.75 27.16
N THR A 419 24.86 8.79 26.75
CA THR A 419 25.46 10.03 26.22
C THR A 419 24.95 11.32 26.87
N GLU A 420 25.13 11.47 28.18
CA GLU A 420 25.00 12.79 28.84
C GLU A 420 26.10 13.79 28.42
N ASN A 421 27.17 13.34 27.74
CA ASN A 421 28.33 14.16 27.39
C ASN A 421 28.73 14.05 25.90
N GLN A 422 28.02 14.76 25.02
CA GLN A 422 28.61 15.29 23.78
C GLN A 422 27.80 16.47 23.21
N GLN A 423 28.48 17.34 22.46
CA GLN A 423 27.94 18.63 21.99
C GLN A 423 27.34 18.52 20.58
N GLN A 424 26.17 19.13 20.40
CA GLN A 424 25.61 19.64 19.14
C GLN A 424 25.93 18.85 17.85
N SER A 425 25.15 17.79 17.60
CA SER A 425 24.89 17.28 16.25
C SER A 425 23.46 17.66 15.79
N GLU A 426 23.26 17.73 14.48
CA GLU A 426 21.97 18.02 13.80
C GLU A 426 20.80 17.15 14.31
N PRO A 427 19.54 17.65 14.22
CA PRO A 427 18.48 17.27 15.15
C PRO A 427 17.89 15.88 14.94
N THR A 428 17.51 15.29 16.08
CA THR A 428 16.28 14.52 16.30
C THR A 428 15.92 13.54 15.17
N SER A 429 16.36 12.30 15.31
CA SER A 429 15.97 11.19 14.45
C SER A 429 14.45 11.14 14.32
N VAL A 430 13.96 10.96 13.09
CA VAL A 430 12.51 10.90 12.78
C VAL A 430 11.75 9.75 13.48
N LEU A 431 12.48 8.89 14.19
CA LEU A 431 12.01 7.81 15.05
C LEU A 431 11.82 8.20 16.53
N GLU A 432 12.41 9.31 17.00
CA GLU A 432 12.34 9.76 18.41
C GLU A 432 10.92 10.09 18.87
N ARG A 433 10.07 10.57 17.95
CA ARG A 433 8.63 10.78 18.20
C ARG A 433 7.85 9.51 18.55
N TYR A 434 8.44 8.32 18.31
CA TYR A 434 7.81 7.05 18.60
C TYR A 434 8.35 6.49 19.92
N GLU A 435 7.48 6.46 20.93
CA GLU A 435 7.74 5.82 22.20
C GLU A 435 7.79 4.30 22.05
N LEU A 436 6.95 3.72 21.17
CA LEU A 436 6.92 2.29 20.86
C LEU A 436 6.81 2.05 19.33
N VAL A 437 7.54 1.03 18.84
CA VAL A 437 7.45 0.54 17.45
C VAL A 437 7.11 -0.95 17.48
N PHE A 438 6.06 -1.36 16.76
CA PHE A 438 5.59 -2.75 16.71
C PHE A 438 5.68 -3.31 15.28
N MET A 439 6.66 -4.18 15.04
CA MET A 439 6.72 -5.00 13.82
C MET A 439 5.99 -6.34 14.02
N VAL A 440 4.89 -6.52 13.30
CA VAL A 440 4.04 -7.73 13.34
C VAL A 440 4.09 -8.45 12.00
N GLU A 441 4.55 -9.70 12.00
CA GLU A 441 4.42 -10.61 10.86
C GLU A 441 2.94 -11.03 10.74
N VAL A 442 2.27 -10.57 9.68
CA VAL A 442 0.83 -10.79 9.46
C VAL A 442 0.52 -12.29 9.28
N ASN A 443 1.45 -13.04 8.69
CA ASN A 443 1.36 -14.49 8.52
C ASN A 443 1.38 -15.30 9.86
N ARG A 444 1.80 -14.69 10.97
CA ARG A 444 1.92 -15.30 12.31
C ARG A 444 0.77 -14.91 13.24
N MET A 445 -0.19 -14.10 12.79
CA MET A 445 -1.35 -13.73 13.58
C MET A 445 -2.29 -14.92 13.84
N GLY A 446 -2.90 -14.95 15.02
CA GLY A 446 -3.90 -15.96 15.40
C GLY A 446 -5.21 -15.84 14.62
N LYS A 447 -6.09 -16.84 14.73
CA LYS A 447 -7.35 -16.95 13.94
C LYS A 447 -8.32 -15.75 14.07
N LYS A 448 -8.17 -14.90 15.10
CA LYS A 448 -8.95 -13.65 15.27
C LYS A 448 -8.42 -12.46 14.45
N PHE A 449 -7.17 -12.53 13.98
CA PHE A 449 -6.40 -11.40 13.43
C PHE A 449 -6.42 -10.15 14.33
N ASP A 450 -6.16 -10.37 15.62
CA ASP A 450 -6.00 -9.31 16.61
C ASP A 450 -4.52 -8.89 16.76
N ILE A 451 -4.27 -7.58 16.80
CA ILE A 451 -2.92 -7.00 16.81
C ILE A 451 -2.28 -7.06 18.21
N ILE A 452 -3.06 -7.00 19.30
CA ILE A 452 -2.53 -7.08 20.66
C ILE A 452 -2.13 -8.53 20.99
N ASP A 453 -2.98 -9.51 20.65
CA ASP A 453 -2.64 -10.94 20.67
C ASP A 453 -1.40 -11.23 19.81
N ALA A 454 -1.22 -10.56 18.67
CA ALA A 454 -0.05 -10.73 17.81
C ALA A 454 1.24 -10.15 18.42
N ILE A 455 1.22 -8.92 18.96
CA ILE A 455 2.39 -8.32 19.64
C ILE A 455 2.88 -9.22 20.78
N PHE A 456 1.96 -9.71 21.62
CA PHE A 456 2.30 -10.60 22.74
C PHE A 456 2.67 -12.04 22.32
N SER A 457 2.30 -12.51 21.13
CA SER A 457 2.68 -13.87 20.66
C SER A 457 3.87 -13.88 19.69
N GLN A 458 4.35 -12.72 19.27
CA GLN A 458 5.50 -12.59 18.35
C GLN A 458 6.69 -11.87 18.98
N ILE A 459 6.46 -10.93 19.90
CA ILE A 459 7.47 -9.99 20.41
C ILE A 459 7.57 -10.03 21.94
N LEU A 460 6.45 -9.85 22.64
CA LEU A 460 6.37 -9.74 24.11
C LEU A 460 5.92 -11.07 24.77
N THR A 461 6.52 -12.19 24.36
CA THR A 461 6.07 -13.56 24.73
C THR A 461 6.10 -13.86 26.22
N ASP A 462 7.15 -13.38 26.90
CA ASP A 462 7.44 -13.68 28.31
C ASP A 462 7.27 -12.42 29.20
N SER A 463 6.60 -11.40 28.66
CA SER A 463 6.39 -10.11 29.30
C SER A 463 5.38 -10.19 30.45
N LYS A 464 5.60 -9.36 31.47
CA LYS A 464 4.66 -9.17 32.58
C LYS A 464 3.63 -8.05 32.32
N LEU A 465 3.76 -7.35 31.20
CA LEU A 465 2.83 -6.29 30.78
C LEU A 465 1.45 -6.88 30.47
N LYS A 466 0.37 -6.10 30.68
CA LYS A 466 -0.99 -6.55 30.35
C LYS A 466 -1.42 -6.07 28.97
N LYS A 467 -2.17 -6.94 28.27
CA LYS A 467 -2.80 -6.65 26.97
C LYS A 467 -3.73 -5.44 27.01
N ARG A 468 -4.62 -5.35 28.02
CA ARG A 468 -5.60 -4.25 28.19
C ARG A 468 -4.89 -2.90 28.39
N ASP A 469 -3.81 -2.91 29.15
CA ASP A 469 -3.01 -1.72 29.48
C ASP A 469 -2.25 -1.21 28.24
N LEU A 470 -1.70 -2.10 27.40
CA LEU A 470 -1.10 -1.75 26.09
C LEU A 470 -2.15 -1.26 25.08
N GLU A 471 -3.29 -1.94 24.99
CA GLU A 471 -4.40 -1.58 24.10
C GLU A 471 -4.88 -0.14 24.40
N GLN A 472 -5.10 0.15 25.68
CA GLN A 472 -5.46 1.49 26.16
C GLN A 472 -4.38 2.52 25.83
N TYR A 473 -3.10 2.23 26.11
CA TYR A 473 -1.99 3.14 25.80
C TYR A 473 -1.91 3.48 24.29
N ILE A 474 -2.10 2.50 23.40
CA ILE A 474 -2.11 2.71 21.93
C ILE A 474 -3.31 3.58 21.51
N HIS A 475 -4.45 3.46 22.18
CA HIS A 475 -5.62 4.29 21.93
C HIS A 475 -5.46 5.74 22.41
N ASP A 476 -4.77 5.95 23.54
CA ASP A 476 -4.55 7.28 24.14
C ASP A 476 -3.36 8.03 23.51
N ASN A 477 -2.32 7.32 23.06
CA ASN A 477 -1.06 7.89 22.53
C ASN A 477 -0.78 7.50 21.06
N PRO A 478 -1.77 7.51 20.14
CA PRO A 478 -1.63 6.88 18.82
C PRO A 478 -0.52 7.50 17.97
N GLU A 479 -0.26 8.80 18.10
CA GLU A 479 0.79 9.49 17.34
C GLU A 479 2.21 9.12 17.79
N ARG A 480 2.36 8.61 19.03
CA ARG A 480 3.63 8.11 19.59
C ARG A 480 3.88 6.62 19.32
N VAL A 481 3.00 5.98 18.54
CA VAL A 481 3.10 4.56 18.17
C VAL A 481 3.22 4.41 16.66
N LEU A 482 4.16 3.55 16.24
CA LEU A 482 4.36 3.14 14.85
C LEU A 482 4.12 1.64 14.72
N ILE A 483 3.25 1.23 13.80
CA ILE A 483 2.96 -0.19 13.54
C ILE A 483 3.43 -0.56 12.13
N LEU A 484 4.24 -1.61 12.05
CA LEU A 484 4.77 -2.18 10.81
C LEU A 484 4.13 -3.55 10.62
N LEU A 485 3.25 -3.69 9.62
CA LEU A 485 2.54 -4.92 9.28
C LEU A 485 3.22 -5.60 8.08
N ASP A 486 3.97 -6.68 8.34
CA ASP A 486 4.76 -7.35 7.31
C ASP A 486 4.03 -8.55 6.68
N GLY A 487 4.08 -8.68 5.36
CA GLY A 487 3.59 -9.85 4.62
C GLY A 487 2.06 -9.89 4.48
N ALA A 488 1.41 -8.78 4.12
CA ALA A 488 -0.05 -8.77 3.93
C ALA A 488 -0.52 -9.63 2.73
N ASP A 489 0.37 -10.00 1.80
CA ASP A 489 0.12 -10.99 0.75
C ASP A 489 0.14 -12.45 1.23
N GLU A 490 0.66 -12.74 2.42
CA GLU A 490 0.84 -14.10 2.94
C GLU A 490 -0.40 -14.66 3.67
N ILE A 491 -1.51 -13.91 3.67
CA ILE A 491 -2.81 -14.36 4.19
C ILE A 491 -3.94 -14.02 3.23
N SER A 492 -4.97 -14.88 3.19
CA SER A 492 -6.22 -14.56 2.49
C SER A 492 -6.93 -13.39 3.15
N LEU A 493 -7.08 -12.27 2.43
CA LEU A 493 -7.87 -11.12 2.88
C LEU A 493 -9.35 -11.46 3.13
N GLN A 494 -9.86 -12.57 2.57
CA GLN A 494 -11.21 -13.04 2.88
C GLN A 494 -11.29 -13.57 4.32
N ARG A 495 -10.29 -14.33 4.78
CA ARG A 495 -10.19 -14.75 6.19
C ARG A 495 -10.10 -13.56 7.15
N VAL A 496 -9.47 -12.46 6.73
CA VAL A 496 -9.45 -11.19 7.50
C VAL A 496 -10.83 -10.51 7.51
N LYS A 497 -11.58 -10.56 6.41
CA LYS A 497 -12.94 -10.02 6.31
C LYS A 497 -13.93 -10.82 7.17
N ASP A 498 -13.77 -12.14 7.29
CA ASP A 498 -14.72 -13.01 7.99
C ASP A 498 -14.41 -13.18 9.49
N ALA A 499 -13.18 -12.91 9.92
CA ALA A 499 -12.79 -12.96 11.32
C ALA A 499 -13.56 -11.95 12.19
N GLN A 500 -13.93 -12.39 13.39
CA GLN A 500 -14.49 -11.55 14.45
C GLN A 500 -13.49 -11.40 15.59
N CYS A 501 -12.83 -10.25 15.68
CA CYS A 501 -12.28 -9.80 16.95
C CYS A 501 -13.43 -9.23 17.80
N LYS A 502 -13.45 -9.55 19.10
CA LYS A 502 -14.44 -9.04 20.07
C LYS A 502 -13.84 -8.05 21.08
N ASN A 503 -12.58 -8.27 21.45
CA ASN A 503 -11.79 -7.52 22.41
C ASN A 503 -10.39 -7.41 21.80
N GLY A 504 -9.77 -6.22 21.76
CA GLY A 504 -8.53 -5.98 21.03
C GLY A 504 -8.71 -5.19 19.72
N ILE A 505 -7.58 -4.94 19.04
CA ILE A 505 -7.47 -4.13 17.82
C ILE A 505 -7.46 -5.04 16.58
N ASP A 506 -8.53 -4.96 15.78
CA ASP A 506 -8.70 -5.83 14.62
C ASP A 506 -7.86 -5.42 13.39
N LEU A 507 -7.16 -6.38 12.78
CA LEU A 507 -6.40 -6.16 11.54
C LEU A 507 -7.29 -5.62 10.41
N LYS A 508 -8.53 -6.10 10.32
CA LYS A 508 -9.53 -5.68 9.31
C LYS A 508 -9.86 -4.20 9.44
N GLY A 509 -10.06 -3.69 10.66
CA GLY A 509 -10.28 -2.28 10.95
C GLY A 509 -9.05 -1.42 10.69
N VAL A 510 -7.85 -1.89 11.04
CA VAL A 510 -6.59 -1.15 10.76
C VAL A 510 -6.32 -1.08 9.25
N LEU A 511 -6.43 -2.20 8.52
CA LEU A 511 -6.22 -2.27 7.08
C LEU A 511 -7.26 -1.50 6.26
N SER A 512 -8.49 -1.37 6.75
CA SER A 512 -9.56 -0.56 6.12
C SER A 512 -9.70 0.87 6.69
N PHE A 513 -8.70 1.34 7.45
CA PHE A 513 -8.63 2.68 8.09
C PHE A 513 -9.84 3.05 8.97
N LYS A 514 -10.49 2.03 9.55
CA LYS A 514 -11.57 2.19 10.53
C LYS A 514 -11.03 2.30 11.96
N SER A 515 -9.94 1.58 12.24
CA SER A 515 -9.20 1.62 13.51
C SER A 515 -7.84 2.32 13.38
N LEU A 516 -7.31 2.82 14.50
CA LEU A 516 -6.00 3.46 14.68
C LEU A 516 -5.67 4.60 13.69
N LYS A 517 -6.62 5.48 13.39
CA LYS A 517 -6.49 6.49 12.31
C LYS A 517 -5.34 7.51 12.52
N SER A 518 -5.07 7.89 13.76
CA SER A 518 -3.99 8.83 14.10
C SER A 518 -2.62 8.16 14.26
N CYS A 519 -2.58 6.83 14.42
CA CYS A 519 -1.32 6.07 14.43
C CYS A 519 -0.79 5.89 13.03
N LYS A 520 0.52 6.05 12.84
CA LYS A 520 1.18 5.73 11.57
C LYS A 520 1.32 4.21 11.44
N VAL A 521 0.73 3.67 10.38
CA VAL A 521 0.76 2.25 10.06
C VAL A 521 1.35 2.07 8.66
N ILE A 522 2.33 1.19 8.57
CA ILE A 522 3.03 0.81 7.33
C ILE A 522 2.69 -0.65 7.04
N VAL A 523 2.29 -0.96 5.81
CA VAL A 523 1.92 -2.32 5.38
C VAL A 523 2.81 -2.72 4.20
N THR A 524 3.44 -3.90 4.22
CA THR A 524 4.11 -4.46 3.02
C THR A 524 3.19 -5.43 2.29
N SER A 525 3.22 -5.42 0.96
CA SER A 525 2.55 -6.43 0.15
C SER A 525 3.13 -6.59 -1.26
N ARG A 526 2.88 -7.74 -1.91
CA ARG A 526 3.04 -7.93 -3.37
C ARG A 526 1.95 -7.20 -4.16
N GLN A 527 2.20 -6.92 -5.44
CA GLN A 527 1.36 -6.02 -6.24
C GLN A 527 -0.10 -6.48 -6.36
N LYS A 528 -0.33 -7.80 -6.47
CA LYS A 528 -1.68 -8.41 -6.48
C LYS A 528 -2.48 -8.04 -5.23
N THR A 529 -2.02 -8.46 -4.05
CA THR A 529 -2.73 -8.24 -2.79
C THR A 529 -2.71 -6.76 -2.39
N ALA A 530 -1.68 -6.00 -2.75
CA ALA A 530 -1.67 -4.54 -2.59
C ALA A 530 -2.83 -3.85 -3.34
N ASN A 531 -3.15 -4.31 -4.55
CA ASN A 531 -4.30 -3.80 -5.29
C ASN A 531 -5.62 -4.21 -4.62
N GLU A 532 -5.73 -5.42 -4.05
CA GLU A 532 -6.88 -5.82 -3.23
C GLU A 532 -7.03 -4.94 -1.97
N LEU A 533 -5.94 -4.63 -1.27
CA LEU A 533 -5.94 -3.71 -0.12
C LEU A 533 -6.46 -2.31 -0.50
N LEU A 534 -6.06 -1.80 -1.67
CA LEU A 534 -6.55 -0.52 -2.20
C LEU A 534 -8.06 -0.52 -2.50
N THR A 535 -8.68 -1.68 -2.78
CA THR A 535 -10.16 -1.78 -2.87
C THR A 535 -10.84 -1.65 -1.50
N MET A 536 -10.16 -2.02 -0.41
CA MET A 536 -10.69 -1.87 0.95
C MET A 536 -10.57 -0.44 1.46
N HIS A 537 -9.53 0.30 1.05
CA HIS A 537 -9.36 1.72 1.37
C HIS A 537 -8.46 2.44 0.36
N ALA A 538 -9.00 3.43 -0.36
CA ALA A 538 -8.28 4.09 -1.45
C ALA A 538 -7.18 5.09 -1.01
N HIS A 539 -7.19 5.55 0.26
CA HIS A 539 -6.26 6.59 0.75
C HIS A 539 -4.97 6.02 1.37
N TYR A 540 -4.47 4.87 0.90
CA TYR A 540 -3.07 4.51 1.18
C TYR A 540 -2.15 5.39 0.33
N THR A 541 -1.15 6.00 0.97
CA THR A 541 0.02 6.49 0.25
C THR A 541 0.82 5.28 -0.20
N LYS A 542 0.95 5.11 -1.51
CA LYS A 542 1.66 3.98 -2.12
C LYS A 542 3.15 4.29 -2.17
N ILE A 543 3.98 3.39 -1.67
CA ILE A 543 5.44 3.45 -1.80
C ILE A 543 5.86 2.24 -2.61
N ASN A 544 6.46 2.44 -3.78
CA ASN A 544 7.01 1.36 -4.59
C ASN A 544 8.50 1.19 -4.27
N ILE A 545 8.97 -0.03 -4.03
CA ILE A 545 10.42 -0.31 -4.01
C ILE A 545 10.88 -0.57 -5.44
N VAL A 546 11.93 0.11 -5.88
CA VAL A 546 12.54 -0.08 -7.21
C VAL A 546 13.64 -1.14 -7.19
N GLY A 547 14.42 -1.20 -6.10
CA GLY A 547 15.58 -2.08 -5.97
C GLY A 547 16.85 -1.31 -5.62
N PHE A 548 17.99 -1.76 -6.14
CA PHE A 548 19.30 -1.12 -6.04
C PHE A 548 19.75 -0.50 -7.36
N ASP A 549 20.10 0.79 -7.36
CA ASP A 549 20.85 1.38 -8.48
C ASP A 549 22.32 0.89 -8.50
N GLU A 550 23.08 1.32 -9.50
CA GLU A 550 24.49 0.96 -9.65
C GLU A 550 25.34 1.24 -8.39
N LYS A 551 25.08 2.33 -7.66
CA LYS A 551 25.82 2.69 -6.44
C LYS A 551 25.38 1.84 -5.27
N ASP A 552 24.09 1.52 -5.18
CA ASP A 552 23.57 0.62 -4.15
C ASP A 552 24.06 -0.82 -4.37
N ARG A 553 24.13 -1.29 -5.62
CA ARG A 553 24.79 -2.54 -6.00
C ARG A 553 26.27 -2.52 -5.60
N GLN A 554 27.03 -1.48 -5.95
CA GLN A 554 28.44 -1.35 -5.56
C GLN A 554 28.64 -1.33 -4.03
N LYS A 555 27.78 -0.66 -3.26
CA LYS A 555 27.80 -0.70 -1.77
C LYS A 555 27.55 -2.11 -1.25
N TYR A 556 26.55 -2.81 -1.79
CA TYR A 556 26.17 -4.15 -1.36
C TYR A 556 27.30 -5.15 -1.63
N VAL A 557 27.87 -5.14 -2.84
CA VAL A 557 28.99 -6.02 -3.23
C VAL A 557 30.19 -5.82 -2.30
N ARG A 558 30.60 -4.57 -2.05
CA ARG A 558 31.71 -4.25 -1.12
C ARG A 558 31.44 -4.68 0.32
N LYS A 559 30.17 -4.71 0.76
CA LYS A 559 29.76 -5.19 2.09
C LYS A 559 29.74 -6.72 2.17
N TYR A 560 29.23 -7.40 1.14
CA TYR A 560 29.12 -8.86 1.11
C TYR A 560 30.48 -9.53 0.89
N LEU A 561 31.18 -9.12 -0.18
CA LEU A 561 32.50 -9.65 -0.56
C LEU A 561 33.67 -8.95 0.18
N ALA A 562 33.42 -8.33 1.33
CA ALA A 562 34.42 -7.55 2.09
C ALA A 562 35.70 -8.36 2.45
N ASN A 563 35.57 -9.68 2.61
CA ASN A 563 36.67 -10.60 2.91
C ASN A 563 37.46 -11.05 1.65
N PHE A 564 36.99 -10.71 0.45
CA PHE A 564 37.65 -10.99 -0.81
C PHE A 564 38.48 -9.78 -1.27
N GLN A 565 39.58 -10.04 -1.98
CA GLN A 565 40.46 -9.01 -2.54
C GLN A 565 39.67 -8.02 -3.43
N SER A 566 40.10 -6.76 -3.47
CA SER A 566 39.48 -5.69 -4.27
C SER A 566 39.21 -6.10 -5.72
N ASP A 567 40.17 -6.79 -6.31
CA ASP A 567 40.19 -7.09 -7.73
C ASP A 567 39.17 -8.18 -8.07
N ASN A 568 38.88 -9.05 -7.10
CA ASN A 568 37.82 -10.05 -7.14
C ASN A 568 36.42 -9.37 -7.04
N GLN A 569 36.28 -8.33 -6.19
CA GLN A 569 35.07 -7.51 -6.13
C GLN A 569 34.85 -6.68 -7.42
N ASN A 570 35.92 -6.19 -8.03
CA ASN A 570 35.86 -5.45 -9.30
C ASN A 570 35.49 -6.38 -10.46
N SER A 571 36.12 -7.56 -10.56
CA SER A 571 35.82 -8.56 -11.59
C SER A 571 34.36 -9.04 -11.53
N PHE A 572 33.78 -9.19 -10.34
CA PHE A 572 32.34 -9.43 -10.16
C PHE A 572 31.49 -8.31 -10.79
N LEU A 573 31.80 -7.06 -10.46
CA LEU A 573 31.07 -5.90 -10.98
C LEU A 573 31.23 -5.74 -12.49
N GLU A 574 32.39 -6.08 -13.05
CA GLU A 574 32.63 -6.13 -14.50
C GLU A 574 31.76 -7.20 -15.18
N LYS A 575 31.76 -8.45 -14.68
CA LYS A 575 30.91 -9.53 -15.22
C LYS A 575 29.41 -9.19 -15.12
N VAL A 576 28.96 -8.60 -14.02
CA VAL A 576 27.56 -8.17 -13.87
C VAL A 576 27.22 -7.03 -14.82
N ASN A 577 28.05 -5.99 -14.91
CA ASN A 577 27.76 -4.81 -15.75
C ASN A 577 27.84 -5.11 -17.25
N ALA A 578 28.67 -6.07 -17.67
CA ALA A 578 28.83 -6.51 -19.06
C ALA A 578 27.60 -7.23 -19.64
N SER A 579 26.65 -7.67 -18.80
CA SER A 579 25.41 -8.33 -19.23
C SER A 579 24.19 -7.52 -18.79
N GLU A 580 23.37 -7.09 -19.75
CA GLU A 580 22.09 -6.40 -19.47
C GLU A 580 21.19 -7.26 -18.56
N THR A 581 21.12 -8.56 -18.81
CA THR A 581 20.35 -9.52 -18.02
C THR A 581 20.88 -9.60 -16.58
N LEU A 582 22.18 -9.78 -16.37
CA LEU A 582 22.75 -9.87 -15.01
C LEU A 582 22.61 -8.55 -14.26
N ARG A 583 22.88 -7.41 -14.92
CA ARG A 583 22.74 -6.06 -14.35
C ARG A 583 21.30 -5.75 -13.95
N SER A 584 20.31 -6.10 -14.77
CA SER A 584 18.88 -5.92 -14.47
C SER A 584 18.41 -6.85 -13.34
N LEU A 585 18.86 -8.11 -13.33
CA LEU A 585 18.57 -9.03 -12.21
C LEU A 585 19.21 -8.53 -10.90
N ALA A 586 20.43 -8.01 -10.94
CA ALA A 586 21.16 -7.48 -9.79
C ALA A 586 20.54 -6.21 -9.16
N GLU A 587 19.52 -5.61 -9.77
CA GLU A 587 18.71 -4.55 -9.13
C GLU A 587 17.81 -5.15 -8.02
N ILE A 588 17.51 -6.44 -8.08
CA ILE A 588 16.75 -7.18 -7.07
C ILE A 588 17.73 -7.70 -6.01
N PRO A 589 17.63 -7.26 -4.74
CA PRO A 589 18.56 -7.62 -3.66
C PRO A 589 18.76 -9.13 -3.47
N LEU A 590 17.72 -9.95 -3.69
CA LEU A 590 17.84 -11.41 -3.63
C LEU A 590 18.73 -11.97 -4.75
N PHE A 591 18.60 -11.49 -5.98
CA PHE A 591 19.39 -12.01 -7.10
C PHE A 591 20.84 -11.50 -7.03
N LEU A 592 21.06 -10.27 -6.57
CA LEU A 592 22.40 -9.80 -6.23
C LEU A 592 23.03 -10.64 -5.11
N TRP A 593 22.24 -11.04 -4.10
CA TRP A 593 22.69 -11.97 -3.06
C TRP A 593 23.10 -13.34 -3.64
N LEU A 594 22.27 -13.96 -4.49
CA LEU A 594 22.60 -15.22 -5.19
C LEU A 594 23.92 -15.07 -5.94
N MET A 595 24.04 -14.05 -6.79
CA MET A 595 25.25 -13.79 -7.58
C MET A 595 26.49 -13.63 -6.69
N CYS A 596 26.40 -12.85 -5.61
CA CYS A 596 27.51 -12.69 -4.67
C CYS A 596 27.88 -14.02 -3.96
N HIS A 597 26.90 -14.90 -3.72
CA HIS A 597 27.11 -16.20 -3.09
C HIS A 597 27.75 -17.22 -4.05
N THR A 598 27.22 -17.39 -5.26
CA THR A 598 27.82 -18.23 -6.31
C THR A 598 29.24 -17.78 -6.65
N TRP A 599 29.45 -16.48 -6.81
CA TRP A 599 30.76 -15.92 -7.10
C TRP A 599 31.76 -16.11 -5.95
N ALA A 600 31.31 -15.99 -4.69
CA ALA A 600 32.13 -16.24 -3.51
C ALA A 600 32.62 -17.69 -3.41
N ALA A 601 31.91 -18.64 -4.00
CA ALA A 601 32.28 -20.06 -4.04
C ALA A 601 33.08 -20.44 -5.31
N GLU A 602 32.66 -19.97 -6.49
CA GLU A 602 33.16 -20.45 -7.78
C GLU A 602 34.02 -19.46 -8.57
N GLY A 603 34.05 -18.18 -8.20
CA GLY A 603 34.82 -17.13 -8.91
C GLY A 603 34.31 -16.81 -10.33
N LYS A 604 33.08 -17.22 -10.67
CA LYS A 604 32.40 -16.99 -11.95
C LYS A 604 30.89 -16.76 -11.73
N LEU A 605 30.20 -16.23 -12.74
CA LEU A 605 28.74 -16.22 -12.83
C LEU A 605 28.28 -16.88 -14.15
N PRO A 606 27.22 -17.70 -14.14
CA PRO A 606 26.49 -18.03 -15.37
C PRO A 606 25.69 -16.83 -15.88
N ASP A 607 25.33 -16.84 -17.16
CA ASP A 607 24.52 -15.78 -17.79
C ASP A 607 23.00 -16.07 -17.79
N GLN A 608 22.61 -17.33 -17.65
CA GLN A 608 21.21 -17.79 -17.49
C GLN A 608 20.78 -17.73 -16.02
N ILE A 609 19.54 -17.29 -15.72
CA ILE A 609 19.05 -17.32 -14.33
C ILE A 609 18.83 -18.76 -13.85
N THR A 610 18.54 -19.68 -14.78
CA THR A 610 18.34 -21.09 -14.50
C THR A 610 19.57 -21.71 -13.86
N ASN A 611 20.75 -21.51 -14.46
CA ASN A 611 22.00 -22.05 -13.94
C ASN A 611 22.37 -21.36 -12.62
N LEU A 612 22.16 -20.04 -12.48
CA LEU A 612 22.40 -19.33 -11.21
C LEU A 612 21.65 -19.95 -10.02
N PHE A 613 20.41 -20.41 -10.24
CA PHE A 613 19.66 -21.15 -9.23
C PHE A 613 20.16 -22.59 -9.05
N GLY A 614 20.50 -23.29 -10.13
CA GLY A 614 21.10 -24.62 -10.07
C GLY A 614 22.40 -24.65 -9.28
N ASP A 615 23.38 -23.85 -9.69
CA ASP A 615 24.68 -23.63 -9.05
C ASP A 615 24.50 -23.29 -7.56
N THR A 616 23.63 -22.31 -7.24
CA THR A 616 23.35 -21.94 -5.83
C THR A 616 22.76 -23.09 -5.02
N ILE A 617 21.81 -23.84 -5.56
CA ILE A 617 21.19 -24.96 -4.84
C ILE A 617 22.21 -26.08 -4.65
N GLN A 618 23.03 -26.38 -5.67
CA GLN A 618 24.10 -27.36 -5.57
C GLN A 618 25.12 -26.98 -4.48
N LEU A 619 25.52 -25.71 -4.39
CA LEU A 619 26.39 -25.20 -3.32
C LEU A 619 25.78 -25.38 -1.92
N LEU A 620 24.46 -25.17 -1.76
CA LEU A 620 23.77 -25.41 -0.48
C LEU A 620 23.78 -26.90 -0.09
N PHE A 621 23.58 -27.81 -1.05
CA PHE A 621 23.69 -29.26 -0.80
C PHE A 621 25.12 -29.67 -0.45
N GLN A 622 26.12 -29.26 -1.24
CA GLN A 622 27.54 -29.53 -0.98
C GLN A 622 28.00 -29.02 0.38
N HIS A 623 27.58 -27.82 0.79
CA HIS A 623 27.92 -27.26 2.11
C HIS A 623 27.33 -28.05 3.27
N LYS A 624 26.15 -28.65 3.09
CA LYS A 624 25.53 -29.56 4.06
C LYS A 624 26.26 -30.91 4.11
N GLU A 625 26.52 -31.53 2.96
CA GLU A 625 27.26 -32.79 2.85
C GLU A 625 28.68 -32.69 3.42
N SER A 626 29.40 -31.59 3.17
CA SER A 626 30.75 -31.36 3.70
C SER A 626 30.87 -31.34 5.23
N LYS A 627 29.74 -31.31 5.95
CA LYS A 627 29.65 -31.31 7.42
C LYS A 627 29.10 -32.63 7.99
N GLU A 628 28.75 -33.60 7.14
CA GLU A 628 28.24 -34.92 7.53
C GLU A 628 29.22 -36.00 7.06
N THR A 629 29.75 -36.78 8.01
CA THR A 629 30.92 -37.67 7.78
C THR A 629 30.54 -39.02 7.15
N ASP A 630 29.48 -39.08 6.34
CA ASP A 630 28.91 -40.32 5.79
C ASP A 630 28.78 -40.23 4.27
N GLU A 631 29.36 -41.20 3.54
CA GLU A 631 29.63 -41.10 2.09
C GLU A 631 28.41 -41.41 1.19
N GLN A 632 27.25 -40.81 1.48
CA GLN A 632 26.10 -40.84 0.56
C GLN A 632 25.86 -39.48 -0.09
N VAL A 633 26.56 -39.25 -1.20
CA VAL A 633 26.28 -38.14 -2.13
C VAL A 633 24.81 -38.20 -2.54
N SER A 634 24.06 -37.20 -2.09
CA SER A 634 22.63 -37.11 -2.16
C SER A 634 22.24 -36.42 -3.46
N ASP A 635 21.78 -37.17 -4.46
CA ASP A 635 21.37 -36.61 -5.75
C ASP A 635 20.43 -35.39 -5.57
N THR A 636 20.98 -34.23 -5.90
CA THR A 636 20.34 -32.94 -5.71
C THR A 636 19.17 -32.77 -6.68
N GLU A 637 19.26 -33.31 -7.89
CA GLU A 637 18.19 -33.21 -8.90
C GLU A 637 16.94 -33.97 -8.41
N THR A 638 17.10 -35.24 -7.96
CA THR A 638 16.02 -36.02 -7.32
C THR A 638 15.40 -35.33 -6.10
N HIS A 639 16.20 -34.76 -5.19
CA HIS A 639 15.64 -34.13 -3.98
C HIS A 639 14.88 -32.84 -4.28
N VAL A 640 15.39 -32.02 -5.19
CA VAL A 640 14.73 -30.79 -5.65
C VAL A 640 13.44 -31.12 -6.44
N SER A 641 13.46 -32.19 -7.24
CA SER A 641 12.31 -32.69 -7.99
C SER A 641 11.16 -33.19 -7.09
N LYS A 642 11.47 -33.98 -6.05
CA LYS A 642 10.47 -34.44 -5.07
C LYS A 642 9.77 -33.28 -4.37
N LEU A 643 10.53 -32.29 -3.89
CA LEU A 643 9.97 -31.05 -3.34
C LEU A 643 9.22 -30.22 -4.41
N GLY A 644 9.66 -30.33 -5.66
CA GLY A 644 9.09 -29.70 -6.84
C GLY A 644 7.64 -30.06 -7.14
N ARG A 645 7.22 -31.30 -6.83
CA ARG A 645 5.81 -31.71 -6.96
C ARG A 645 4.89 -30.83 -6.13
N ILE A 646 5.11 -30.79 -4.81
CA ILE A 646 4.31 -30.00 -3.87
C ILE A 646 4.50 -28.49 -4.11
N ALA A 647 5.68 -28.07 -4.57
CA ALA A 647 5.94 -26.70 -5.01
C ALA A 647 5.03 -26.27 -6.17
N LEU A 648 4.94 -27.10 -7.22
CA LEU A 648 4.12 -26.86 -8.42
C LEU A 648 2.63 -26.94 -8.11
N GLU A 649 2.20 -27.95 -7.34
CA GLU A 649 0.82 -28.08 -6.84
C GLU A 649 0.39 -26.83 -6.06
N GLY A 650 1.27 -26.32 -5.19
CA GLY A 650 1.03 -25.11 -4.41
C GLY A 650 1.01 -23.81 -5.22
N LEU A 651 1.85 -23.69 -6.25
CA LEU A 651 1.82 -22.54 -7.17
C LEU A 651 0.54 -22.53 -8.03
N LEU A 652 -0.01 -23.70 -8.34
CA LEU A 652 -1.20 -23.89 -9.18
C LEU A 652 -2.48 -24.22 -8.40
N ASP A 653 -2.53 -23.91 -7.11
CA ASP A 653 -3.71 -24.09 -6.25
C ASP A 653 -4.86 -23.17 -6.71
N PRO A 654 -6.07 -23.69 -7.01
CA PRO A 654 -7.19 -22.89 -7.48
C PRO A 654 -7.71 -21.86 -6.47
N ASN A 655 -7.32 -21.97 -5.20
CA ASN A 655 -7.63 -21.00 -4.14
C ASN A 655 -6.59 -19.86 -4.04
N GLY A 656 -5.50 -19.94 -4.80
CA GLY A 656 -4.39 -19.00 -4.84
C GLY A 656 -3.08 -19.56 -4.25
N GLU A 657 -1.94 -19.02 -4.71
CA GLU A 657 -0.58 -19.50 -4.43
C GLU A 657 -0.33 -19.92 -2.96
N LYS A 658 -0.12 -21.22 -2.74
CA LYS A 658 0.27 -21.81 -1.47
C LYS A 658 1.80 -21.74 -1.32
N LEU A 659 2.25 -20.76 -0.53
CA LEU A 659 3.66 -20.55 -0.16
C LEU A 659 4.02 -21.11 1.23
N HIS A 660 3.03 -21.65 1.95
CA HIS A 660 3.17 -22.26 3.26
C HIS A 660 2.44 -23.61 3.29
N PHE A 661 3.16 -24.66 3.67
CA PHE A 661 2.68 -26.04 3.73
C PHE A 661 2.62 -26.46 5.20
N LYS A 662 1.52 -27.05 5.68
CA LYS A 662 1.46 -27.52 7.07
C LYS A 662 2.08 -28.91 7.19
N GLU A 663 2.73 -29.16 8.31
CA GLU A 663 3.24 -30.49 8.69
C GLU A 663 2.12 -31.55 8.80
N ASP A 664 0.88 -31.14 9.08
CA ASP A 664 -0.31 -32.01 9.06
C ASP A 664 -1.08 -31.99 7.71
N GLU A 665 -0.43 -31.52 6.63
CA GLU A 665 -0.89 -31.56 5.23
C GLU A 665 0.17 -32.14 4.27
N ILE A 666 1.24 -32.75 4.81
CA ILE A 666 2.35 -33.34 4.06
C ILE A 666 2.37 -34.83 4.40
N ASP A 667 2.41 -35.71 3.40
CA ASP A 667 2.46 -37.15 3.60
C ASP A 667 3.80 -37.58 4.22
N SER A 668 3.83 -38.70 4.95
CA SER A 668 5.00 -39.11 5.73
C SER A 668 6.26 -39.34 4.89
N GLU A 669 6.11 -39.69 3.61
CA GLU A 669 7.20 -39.89 2.66
C GLU A 669 7.78 -38.56 2.14
N ASP A 670 6.93 -37.54 1.95
CA ASP A 670 7.38 -36.18 1.59
C ASP A 670 7.99 -35.47 2.81
N LEU A 671 7.53 -35.76 4.03
CA LEU A 671 7.94 -35.05 5.25
C LEU A 671 9.45 -35.16 5.51
N GLU A 672 10.06 -36.31 5.22
CA GLU A 672 11.53 -36.48 5.28
C GLU A 672 12.25 -35.55 4.30
N MET A 673 11.74 -35.43 3.08
CA MET A 673 12.29 -34.50 2.07
C MET A 673 12.12 -33.03 2.50
N PHE A 674 11.03 -32.71 3.20
CA PHE A 674 10.77 -31.37 3.75
C PHE A 674 11.67 -31.02 4.95
N GLU A 675 11.97 -31.98 5.82
CA GLU A 675 13.00 -31.81 6.87
C GLU A 675 14.39 -31.65 6.24
N LYS A 676 14.77 -32.54 5.30
CA LYS A 676 16.06 -32.45 4.58
C LYS A 676 16.21 -31.15 3.80
N GLY A 677 15.14 -30.64 3.18
CA GLY A 677 15.13 -29.32 2.55
C GLY A 677 15.36 -28.16 3.54
N CYS A 678 14.90 -28.29 4.80
CA CYS A 678 15.27 -27.34 5.86
C CYS A 678 16.72 -27.54 6.34
N ASP A 679 17.22 -28.77 6.29
CA ASP A 679 18.57 -29.15 6.68
C ASP A 679 19.65 -28.73 5.66
N VAL A 680 19.27 -28.58 4.38
CA VAL A 680 20.07 -27.91 3.34
C VAL A 680 19.89 -26.39 3.38
N GLY A 681 18.71 -25.92 3.82
CA GLY A 681 18.35 -24.49 3.83
C GLY A 681 17.61 -24.00 2.59
N LEU A 682 17.10 -24.90 1.76
CA LEU A 682 16.15 -24.62 0.66
C LEU A 682 14.75 -24.26 1.21
N LEU A 683 14.38 -24.88 2.33
CA LEU A 683 13.14 -24.65 3.07
C LEU A 683 13.42 -24.00 4.45
N SER A 684 12.35 -23.57 5.11
CA SER A 684 12.35 -23.09 6.49
C SER A 684 11.13 -23.62 7.23
N LYS A 685 11.36 -24.35 8.32
CA LYS A 685 10.32 -24.82 9.24
C LYS A 685 10.06 -23.81 10.36
N ARG A 686 8.81 -23.38 10.52
CA ARG A 686 8.36 -22.52 11.63
C ARG A 686 7.20 -23.18 12.40
N ARG A 687 7.30 -23.27 13.73
CA ARG A 687 6.19 -23.73 14.58
C ARG A 687 5.17 -22.60 14.79
N LYS A 688 3.87 -22.89 14.64
CA LYS A 688 2.76 -21.95 14.93
C LYS A 688 1.79 -22.59 15.93
N CYS A 689 1.48 -21.89 17.02
CA CYS A 689 0.50 -22.33 18.00
C CYS A 689 -0.93 -22.02 17.52
N GLN A 690 -1.78 -23.03 17.39
CA GLN A 690 -3.18 -22.91 17.01
C GLN A 690 -4.09 -23.30 18.19
N GLY A 691 -4.11 -22.45 19.22
CA GLY A 691 -4.61 -22.84 20.54
C GLY A 691 -3.62 -23.79 21.20
N LEU A 692 -4.10 -24.92 21.73
CA LEU A 692 -3.25 -25.91 22.39
C LEU A 692 -2.43 -26.78 21.42
N LYS A 693 -2.80 -26.87 20.13
CA LYS A 693 -2.01 -27.63 19.13
C LYS A 693 -0.90 -26.75 18.57
N THR A 694 0.36 -27.17 18.73
CA THR A 694 1.47 -26.63 17.93
C THR A 694 1.49 -27.35 16.58
N VAL A 695 1.59 -26.60 15.48
CA VAL A 695 1.64 -27.15 14.11
C VAL A 695 2.82 -26.51 13.39
N SER A 696 3.78 -27.29 12.90
CA SER A 696 4.85 -26.73 12.07
C SER A 696 4.33 -26.40 10.68
N HIS A 697 4.89 -25.34 10.11
CA HIS A 697 4.64 -24.93 8.74
C HIS A 697 5.99 -24.80 8.04
N PHE A 698 6.07 -25.34 6.84
CA PHE A 698 7.22 -25.23 5.95
C PHE A 698 6.97 -24.17 4.89
N SER A 699 8.03 -23.52 4.42
CA SER A 699 8.03 -22.66 3.24
C SER A 699 9.40 -22.64 2.60
N PHE A 700 9.48 -22.50 1.28
CA PHE A 700 10.73 -22.18 0.61
C PHE A 700 11.29 -20.86 1.13
N ILE A 701 12.62 -20.72 1.14
CA ILE A 701 13.27 -19.46 1.56
C ILE A 701 12.86 -18.26 0.70
N HIS A 702 12.39 -18.51 -0.53
CA HIS A 702 11.76 -17.53 -1.39
C HIS A 702 10.84 -18.18 -2.45
N LYS A 703 9.86 -17.44 -3.01
CA LYS A 703 8.98 -17.95 -4.08
C LYS A 703 9.80 -18.49 -5.27
N THR A 704 10.87 -17.82 -5.67
CA THR A 704 11.69 -18.25 -6.82
C THR A 704 12.39 -19.60 -6.61
N PHE A 705 12.66 -20.02 -5.37
CA PHE A 705 13.16 -21.38 -5.10
C PHE A 705 12.03 -22.43 -5.17
N GLN A 706 10.80 -22.05 -4.81
CA GLN A 706 9.60 -22.86 -5.07
C GLN A 706 9.37 -23.01 -6.58
N GLU A 707 9.50 -21.91 -7.35
CA GLU A 707 9.37 -21.90 -8.81
C GLU A 707 10.47 -22.71 -9.51
N TYR A 708 11.71 -22.68 -9.00
CA TYR A 708 12.80 -23.53 -9.51
C TYR A 708 12.53 -25.02 -9.25
N SER A 709 12.18 -25.38 -8.01
CA SER A 709 11.86 -26.77 -7.67
C SER A 709 10.69 -27.30 -8.50
N ALA A 710 9.64 -26.48 -8.65
CA ALA A 710 8.49 -26.77 -9.50
C ALA A 710 8.86 -26.98 -10.97
N ALA A 711 9.86 -26.26 -11.48
CA ALA A 711 10.37 -26.40 -12.83
C ALA A 711 11.19 -27.69 -13.03
N VAL A 712 12.06 -28.06 -12.07
CA VAL A 712 12.79 -29.34 -12.12
C VAL A 712 11.80 -30.51 -12.20
N TYR A 713 10.81 -30.55 -11.31
CA TYR A 713 9.77 -31.57 -11.35
C TYR A 713 8.98 -31.59 -12.67
N LEU A 714 8.57 -30.42 -13.17
CA LEU A 714 7.83 -30.32 -14.44
C LEU A 714 8.69 -30.77 -15.64
N VAL A 715 9.99 -30.55 -15.60
CA VAL A 715 10.95 -31.04 -16.59
C VAL A 715 11.11 -32.56 -16.51
N ASP A 716 11.20 -33.14 -15.31
CA ASP A 716 11.30 -34.59 -15.13
C ASP A 716 10.05 -35.32 -15.63
N LEU A 717 8.85 -34.74 -15.40
CA LEU A 717 7.61 -35.24 -15.98
C LEU A 717 7.66 -35.32 -17.51
N SER A 718 8.37 -34.41 -18.19
CA SER A 718 8.46 -34.44 -19.66
C SER A 718 9.10 -35.71 -20.24
N TRP A 719 9.86 -36.44 -19.41
CA TRP A 719 10.48 -37.73 -19.71
C TRP A 719 9.80 -38.93 -19.02
N THR A 720 9.29 -38.74 -17.80
CA THR A 720 8.79 -39.83 -16.93
C THR A 720 7.28 -40.06 -17.01
N ASP A 721 6.47 -38.99 -17.05
CA ASP A 721 5.03 -39.04 -17.30
C ASP A 721 4.61 -37.85 -18.18
N ARG A 722 4.68 -38.10 -19.49
CA ARG A 722 4.30 -37.14 -20.52
C ARG A 722 2.83 -36.71 -20.42
N GLN A 723 1.94 -37.56 -19.89
CA GLN A 723 0.53 -37.24 -19.74
C GLN A 723 0.31 -36.26 -18.57
N ALA A 724 1.04 -36.41 -17.45
CA ALA A 724 1.06 -35.42 -16.37
C ALA A 724 1.70 -34.10 -16.80
N PHE A 725 2.81 -34.15 -17.56
CA PHE A 725 3.46 -32.96 -18.12
C PHE A 725 2.49 -32.10 -18.95
N ASP A 726 1.84 -32.69 -19.94
CA ASP A 726 0.92 -31.94 -20.82
C ASP A 726 -0.37 -31.48 -20.09
N GLN A 727 -0.77 -32.13 -18.99
CA GLN A 727 -1.82 -31.66 -18.08
C GLN A 727 -1.38 -30.42 -17.27
N TYR A 728 -0.17 -30.43 -16.70
CA TYR A 728 0.37 -29.27 -15.97
C TYR A 728 0.60 -28.07 -16.88
N LEU A 729 1.15 -28.27 -18.08
CA LEU A 729 1.21 -27.21 -19.09
C LEU A 729 -0.18 -26.70 -19.48
N SER A 730 -1.18 -27.59 -19.61
CA SER A 730 -2.56 -27.17 -19.85
C SER A 730 -3.10 -26.26 -18.74
N ARG A 731 -2.89 -26.62 -17.46
CA ARG A 731 -3.27 -25.77 -16.31
C ARG A 731 -2.57 -24.41 -16.33
N ILE A 732 -1.29 -24.37 -16.68
CA ILE A 732 -0.51 -23.12 -16.77
C ILE A 732 -1.05 -22.21 -17.88
N PHE A 733 -1.26 -22.73 -19.09
CA PHE A 733 -1.65 -21.92 -20.25
C PHE A 733 -3.12 -21.54 -20.32
N HIS A 734 -4.00 -22.23 -19.58
CA HIS A 734 -5.36 -21.74 -19.29
C HIS A 734 -5.42 -20.78 -18.07
N GLY A 735 -4.33 -20.66 -17.32
CA GLY A 735 -4.20 -19.77 -16.17
C GLY A 735 -3.52 -18.43 -16.52
N ASN A 736 -3.01 -17.73 -15.51
CA ASN A 736 -2.17 -16.54 -15.74
C ASN A 736 -0.71 -16.93 -15.94
N VAL A 737 -0.27 -17.00 -17.20
CA VAL A 737 1.12 -17.29 -17.60
C VAL A 737 2.14 -16.38 -16.90
N GLU A 738 1.81 -15.11 -16.63
CA GLU A 738 2.71 -14.16 -15.96
C GLU A 738 3.03 -14.57 -14.52
N SER A 739 2.08 -15.19 -13.81
CA SER A 739 2.25 -15.58 -12.39
C SER A 739 3.20 -16.75 -12.16
N VAL A 740 3.60 -17.43 -13.24
CA VAL A 740 4.51 -18.58 -13.26
C VAL A 740 5.65 -18.40 -14.28
N GLU A 741 5.98 -17.15 -14.65
CA GLU A 741 7.06 -16.82 -15.59
C GLU A 741 8.37 -17.53 -15.24
N TYR A 742 8.77 -17.52 -13.97
CA TYR A 742 10.03 -18.16 -13.54
C TYR A 742 9.99 -19.68 -13.71
N VAL A 743 8.84 -20.34 -13.45
CA VAL A 743 8.70 -21.79 -13.69
C VAL A 743 8.97 -22.10 -15.16
N LEU A 744 8.37 -21.34 -16.08
CA LEU A 744 8.56 -21.54 -17.52
C LEU A 744 10.00 -21.22 -17.97
N ARG A 745 10.60 -20.15 -17.43
CA ARG A 745 12.02 -19.79 -17.66
C ARG A 745 12.96 -20.91 -17.26
N PHE A 746 12.82 -21.41 -16.03
CA PHE A 746 13.61 -22.52 -15.51
C PHE A 746 13.40 -23.81 -16.33
N CYS A 747 12.16 -24.16 -16.69
CA CYS A 747 11.89 -25.31 -17.56
C CYS A 747 12.60 -25.20 -18.92
N CYS A 748 12.66 -23.99 -19.50
CA CYS A 748 13.35 -23.74 -20.76
C CYS A 748 14.88 -23.87 -20.65
N GLY A 749 15.49 -23.38 -19.56
CA GLY A 749 16.93 -23.50 -19.34
C GLY A 749 17.41 -24.89 -18.92
N LEU A 750 16.56 -25.69 -18.28
CA LEU A 750 16.95 -27.01 -17.75
C LEU A 750 17.13 -28.08 -18.83
N LYS A 751 16.18 -28.27 -19.76
CA LYS A 751 16.30 -29.27 -20.86
C LYS A 751 15.53 -28.81 -22.12
N GLY A 752 16.17 -28.87 -23.29
CA GLY A 752 15.61 -28.36 -24.56
C GLY A 752 14.25 -28.95 -25.00
N ASN A 753 13.98 -30.24 -24.70
CA ASN A 753 12.71 -30.88 -25.07
C ASN A 753 11.50 -30.29 -24.31
N ALA A 754 11.71 -29.81 -23.08
CA ALA A 754 10.67 -29.08 -22.35
C ALA A 754 10.51 -27.65 -22.90
N ALA A 755 11.64 -27.01 -23.23
CA ALA A 755 11.67 -25.68 -23.84
C ALA A 755 10.86 -25.63 -25.15
N GLU A 756 11.04 -26.60 -26.04
CA GLU A 756 10.34 -26.67 -27.33
C GLU A 756 8.81 -26.65 -27.14
N VAL A 757 8.27 -27.53 -26.30
CA VAL A 757 6.81 -27.66 -26.07
C VAL A 757 6.24 -26.40 -25.40
N ILE A 758 6.96 -25.83 -24.44
CA ILE A 758 6.57 -24.60 -23.75
C ILE A 758 6.54 -23.42 -24.73
N LEU A 759 7.56 -23.29 -25.57
CA LEU A 759 7.65 -22.23 -26.57
C LEU A 759 6.56 -22.39 -27.63
N GLN A 760 6.35 -23.58 -28.20
CA GLN A 760 5.26 -23.86 -29.14
C GLN A 760 3.91 -23.36 -28.60
N ARG A 761 3.59 -23.67 -27.33
CA ARG A 761 2.34 -23.23 -26.70
C ARG A 761 2.22 -21.72 -26.51
N ILE A 762 3.29 -20.98 -26.18
CA ILE A 762 3.20 -19.50 -26.16
C ILE A 762 3.18 -18.90 -27.56
N GLY A 763 3.77 -19.56 -28.55
CA GLY A 763 3.67 -19.19 -29.96
C GLY A 763 2.22 -19.25 -30.44
N ASP A 764 1.48 -20.29 -30.04
CA ASP A 764 0.04 -20.40 -30.33
C ASP A 764 -0.82 -19.38 -29.58
N LEU A 765 -0.44 -18.96 -28.36
CA LEU A 765 -1.08 -17.83 -27.67
C LEU A 765 -0.79 -16.48 -28.35
N LEU A 766 0.44 -16.28 -28.85
CA LEU A 766 0.83 -15.07 -29.57
C LEU A 766 0.12 -14.96 -30.92
N LYS A 767 -0.05 -16.05 -31.67
CA LYS A 767 -0.89 -16.10 -32.89
C LYS A 767 -2.35 -15.69 -32.63
N GLN A 768 -2.86 -15.91 -31.41
CA GLN A 768 -4.21 -15.51 -31.00
C GLN A 768 -4.29 -14.05 -30.51
N ASN A 769 -3.17 -13.45 -30.09
CA ASN A 769 -3.13 -12.11 -29.52
C ASN A 769 -1.76 -11.43 -29.75
N GLU A 770 -1.47 -11.09 -31.02
CA GLU A 770 -0.17 -10.58 -31.47
C GLU A 770 0.27 -9.27 -30.77
N LEU A 771 -0.66 -8.56 -30.11
CA LEU A 771 -0.40 -7.30 -29.41
C LEU A 771 -0.04 -7.47 -27.92
N ASN A 772 0.01 -8.69 -27.38
CA ASN A 772 0.32 -8.92 -25.97
C ASN A 772 1.81 -8.74 -25.66
N LYS A 773 2.20 -7.49 -25.37
CA LYS A 773 3.56 -7.06 -24.98
C LYS A 773 4.16 -7.89 -23.82
N SER A 774 3.34 -8.42 -22.92
CA SER A 774 3.81 -9.23 -21.79
C SER A 774 4.22 -10.64 -22.22
N LEU A 775 3.41 -11.29 -23.07
CA LEU A 775 3.77 -12.58 -23.67
C LEU A 775 4.98 -12.47 -24.62
N HIS A 776 5.14 -11.35 -25.34
CA HIS A 776 6.37 -11.05 -26.10
C HIS A 776 7.59 -10.93 -25.18
N ARG A 777 7.50 -10.22 -24.05
CA ARG A 777 8.59 -10.17 -23.05
C ARG A 777 8.91 -11.56 -22.48
N ILE A 778 7.89 -12.36 -22.16
CA ILE A 778 8.08 -13.70 -21.59
C ILE A 778 8.74 -14.63 -22.62
N SER A 779 8.24 -14.69 -23.87
CA SER A 779 8.85 -15.54 -24.91
C SER A 779 10.30 -15.17 -25.22
N MET A 780 10.64 -13.87 -25.25
CA MET A 780 12.04 -13.41 -25.32
C MET A 780 12.92 -13.95 -24.19
N LEU A 781 12.41 -13.96 -22.95
CA LEU A 781 13.14 -14.50 -21.80
C LEU A 781 13.22 -16.03 -21.84
N LEU A 782 12.18 -16.73 -22.31
CA LEU A 782 12.22 -18.19 -22.47
C LEU A 782 13.25 -18.63 -23.52
N LEU A 783 13.34 -17.91 -24.64
CA LEU A 783 14.36 -18.15 -25.67
C LEU A 783 15.78 -17.88 -25.16
N PHE A 784 15.95 -16.84 -24.33
CA PHE A 784 17.23 -16.56 -23.67
C PHE A 784 17.63 -17.65 -22.67
N GLU A 785 16.71 -18.20 -21.86
CA GLU A 785 17.04 -19.33 -21.00
C GLU A 785 17.32 -20.60 -21.84
N ALA A 786 16.58 -20.84 -22.93
CA ALA A 786 16.71 -22.04 -23.76
C ALA A 786 18.00 -22.13 -24.60
N GLN A 787 18.70 -21.02 -24.86
CA GLN A 787 19.98 -20.95 -25.59
C GLN A 787 19.99 -21.76 -26.92
N SER A 788 18.89 -21.72 -27.67
CA SER A 788 18.66 -22.60 -28.82
C SER A 788 18.32 -21.82 -30.10
N GLU A 789 19.27 -21.78 -31.04
CA GLU A 789 19.13 -21.13 -32.34
C GLU A 789 17.94 -21.67 -33.15
N SER A 790 17.67 -22.97 -33.08
CA SER A 790 16.56 -23.61 -33.80
C SER A 790 15.20 -23.17 -33.26
N LEU A 791 15.08 -23.03 -31.93
CA LEU A 791 13.87 -22.52 -31.29
C LEU A 791 13.68 -21.02 -31.52
N VAL A 792 14.76 -20.22 -31.51
CA VAL A 792 14.73 -18.80 -31.90
C VAL A 792 14.23 -18.65 -33.34
N LYS A 793 14.81 -19.41 -34.28
CA LYS A 793 14.40 -19.40 -35.69
C LYS A 793 12.93 -19.79 -35.85
N TYR A 794 12.49 -20.88 -35.23
CA TYR A 794 11.09 -21.30 -35.22
C TYR A 794 10.16 -20.20 -34.69
N PHE A 795 10.59 -19.44 -33.67
CA PHE A 795 9.81 -18.34 -33.11
C PHE A 795 9.66 -17.15 -34.05
N VAL A 796 10.75 -16.73 -34.68
CA VAL A 796 10.74 -15.68 -35.71
C VAL A 796 9.82 -16.08 -36.88
N GLU A 797 9.94 -17.32 -37.35
CA GLU A 797 9.21 -17.80 -38.54
C GLU A 797 7.73 -18.08 -38.27
N THR A 798 7.34 -18.53 -37.07
CA THR A 798 5.96 -18.99 -36.80
C THR A 798 5.13 -18.12 -35.85
N ALA A 799 5.76 -17.35 -34.95
CA ALA A 799 5.06 -16.55 -33.94
C ALA A 799 5.14 -15.03 -34.18
N LYS A 800 5.87 -14.58 -35.23
CA LYS A 800 6.08 -13.17 -35.59
C LYS A 800 6.56 -12.29 -34.42
N VAL A 801 7.34 -12.82 -33.49
CA VAL A 801 7.90 -12.01 -32.40
C VAL A 801 8.87 -11.00 -33.01
N GLU A 802 8.57 -9.71 -32.92
CA GLU A 802 9.50 -8.65 -33.31
C GLU A 802 10.55 -8.48 -32.21
N PHE A 803 11.74 -9.04 -32.45
CA PHE A 803 12.89 -8.85 -31.57
C PHE A 803 13.35 -7.38 -31.67
N PRO A 804 13.46 -6.63 -30.57
CA PRO A 804 14.01 -5.26 -30.60
C PRO A 804 15.51 -5.21 -30.97
N TYR A 805 16.18 -6.38 -30.98
CA TYR A 805 17.56 -6.57 -31.43
C TYR A 805 17.66 -7.88 -32.23
N GLU A 806 18.16 -7.85 -33.47
CA GLU A 806 18.25 -9.02 -34.36
C GLU A 806 19.22 -10.09 -33.82
N LEU A 807 18.71 -11.09 -33.08
CA LEU A 807 19.49 -12.26 -32.66
C LEU A 807 19.81 -13.17 -33.86
N GLN A 808 21.01 -12.97 -34.42
CA GLN A 808 21.70 -13.85 -35.39
C GLN A 808 20.88 -14.31 -36.61
N GLY A 809 20.22 -13.35 -37.27
CA GLY A 809 19.57 -13.52 -38.58
C GLY A 809 20.30 -12.86 -39.76
N SER A 810 21.61 -12.59 -39.63
CA SER A 810 22.41 -11.64 -40.43
C SER A 810 21.85 -10.21 -40.36
N ILE A 811 22.47 -9.36 -39.54
CA ILE A 811 21.96 -8.03 -39.16
C ILE A 811 21.74 -7.16 -40.41
N LYS A 812 20.51 -6.69 -40.62
CA LYS A 812 20.09 -5.89 -41.78
C LYS A 812 19.78 -4.44 -41.43
N LYS A 813 19.36 -4.15 -40.20
CA LYS A 813 19.19 -2.76 -39.74
C LYS A 813 19.84 -2.53 -38.38
N VAL A 814 20.72 -1.53 -38.30
CA VAL A 814 21.23 -0.98 -37.04
C VAL A 814 20.57 0.38 -36.79
N VAL A 815 20.10 0.60 -35.56
CA VAL A 815 19.55 1.87 -35.09
C VAL A 815 20.34 2.31 -33.86
N LEU A 816 21.04 3.45 -33.96
CA LEU A 816 21.68 4.14 -32.85
C LEU A 816 20.87 5.40 -32.56
N ASN A 817 20.54 5.64 -31.29
CA ASN A 817 19.66 6.72 -30.87
C ASN A 817 20.20 7.42 -29.62
N GLY A 818 20.36 8.74 -29.64
CA GLY A 818 20.73 9.53 -28.45
C GLY A 818 22.19 9.39 -27.97
N ASN A 819 23.00 8.56 -28.62
CA ASN A 819 24.30 8.10 -28.13
C ASN A 819 25.46 9.12 -28.26
N ASN A 820 25.18 10.36 -28.68
CA ASN A 820 26.11 11.49 -28.68
C ASN A 820 27.53 11.20 -29.23
N LEU A 821 27.58 10.60 -30.42
CA LEU A 821 28.74 10.01 -31.12
C LEU A 821 29.75 11.04 -31.68
N HIS A 822 30.10 12.05 -30.90
CA HIS A 822 31.16 13.00 -31.26
C HIS A 822 32.52 12.30 -31.35
N GLY A 823 33.30 12.59 -32.39
CA GLY A 823 34.69 12.15 -32.48
C GLY A 823 34.91 10.73 -32.99
N LEU A 824 33.92 10.15 -33.71
CA LEU A 824 33.94 8.82 -34.35
C LEU A 824 35.22 8.43 -35.11
N SER A 825 36.09 9.40 -35.39
CA SER A 825 37.39 9.30 -36.04
C SER A 825 38.29 8.10 -35.68
N GLN A 826 38.17 7.54 -34.47
CA GLN A 826 39.01 6.46 -33.94
C GLN A 826 38.30 5.10 -33.76
N VAL A 827 36.99 5.00 -34.03
CA VAL A 827 36.25 3.75 -33.81
C VAL A 827 36.45 2.82 -35.01
N ASN A 828 37.22 1.76 -34.82
CA ASN A 828 37.36 0.68 -35.80
C ASN A 828 36.26 -0.37 -35.51
N ILE A 829 35.34 -0.59 -36.44
CA ILE A 829 34.23 -1.54 -36.31
C ILE A 829 34.41 -2.64 -37.33
N ASP A 830 34.35 -3.90 -36.85
CA ASP A 830 34.51 -5.09 -37.70
C ASP A 830 33.43 -5.14 -38.82
N PRO A 831 33.76 -5.68 -40.00
CA PRO A 831 32.82 -5.71 -41.12
C PRO A 831 31.52 -6.46 -40.80
N LEU A 832 30.38 -5.79 -41.03
CA LEU A 832 29.03 -6.37 -40.95
C LEU A 832 28.43 -6.47 -42.37
N PRO A 833 28.89 -7.42 -43.21
CA PRO A 833 28.60 -7.46 -44.66
C PRO A 833 27.13 -7.75 -45.02
N SER A 834 26.23 -7.90 -44.04
CA SER A 834 24.78 -8.03 -44.25
C SER A 834 24.00 -6.73 -44.03
N LEU A 835 24.63 -5.67 -43.53
CA LEU A 835 23.94 -4.46 -43.07
C LEU A 835 23.37 -3.65 -44.25
N HIS A 836 22.03 -3.61 -44.36
CA HIS A 836 21.33 -2.91 -45.44
C HIS A 836 20.92 -1.48 -45.07
N THR A 837 20.78 -1.16 -43.77
CA THR A 837 20.32 0.17 -43.31
C THR A 837 20.95 0.56 -41.98
N LEU A 838 21.46 1.79 -41.91
CA LEU A 838 22.01 2.39 -40.68
C LEU A 838 21.23 3.66 -40.32
N ASP A 839 20.73 3.74 -39.10
CA ASP A 839 19.86 4.82 -38.62
C ASP A 839 20.52 5.46 -37.41
N LEU A 840 20.96 6.72 -37.54
CA LEU A 840 21.72 7.47 -36.53
C LEU A 840 20.88 8.65 -36.04
N TYR A 841 19.82 8.37 -35.28
CA TYR A 841 18.90 9.40 -34.77
C TYR A 841 19.48 10.08 -33.53
N ARG A 842 19.41 11.42 -33.42
CA ARG A 842 19.84 12.18 -32.21
C ARG A 842 21.24 11.83 -31.71
N CYS A 843 22.14 11.43 -32.60
CA CYS A 843 23.48 10.95 -32.27
C CYS A 843 24.50 12.09 -32.06
N GLY A 844 24.06 13.34 -31.95
CA GLY A 844 24.92 14.51 -31.73
C GLY A 844 25.85 14.88 -32.90
N LEU A 845 25.81 14.14 -34.00
CA LEU A 845 26.83 14.18 -35.07
C LEU A 845 27.02 15.60 -35.62
N GLN A 846 28.29 16.00 -35.77
CA GLN A 846 28.70 17.28 -36.35
C GLN A 846 29.39 17.06 -37.70
N ASN A 847 29.57 18.14 -38.47
CA ASN A 847 30.18 18.06 -39.80
C ASN A 847 31.63 17.55 -39.80
N SER A 848 32.34 17.63 -38.67
CA SER A 848 33.63 16.98 -38.43
C SER A 848 33.58 15.45 -38.50
N ASP A 849 32.44 14.85 -38.12
CA ASP A 849 32.30 13.39 -37.99
C ASP A 849 32.01 12.70 -39.34
N ILE A 850 31.64 13.46 -40.39
CA ILE A 850 31.30 12.93 -41.73
C ILE A 850 32.43 12.05 -42.29
N GLY A 851 33.69 12.45 -42.12
CA GLY A 851 34.84 11.69 -42.60
C GLY A 851 35.02 10.34 -41.88
N ALA A 852 34.49 10.19 -40.68
CA ALA A 852 34.45 8.92 -39.95
C ALA A 852 33.22 8.08 -40.35
N ILE A 853 32.06 8.70 -40.56
CA ILE A 853 30.86 8.04 -41.10
C ILE A 853 31.17 7.42 -42.47
N ILE A 854 31.93 8.10 -43.34
CA ILE A 854 32.39 7.55 -44.62
C ILE A 854 33.26 6.30 -44.44
N ARG A 855 34.21 6.31 -43.50
CA ARG A 855 35.07 5.14 -43.21
C ARG A 855 34.25 3.97 -42.66
N LEU A 856 33.27 4.25 -41.81
CA LEU A 856 32.35 3.25 -41.27
C LEU A 856 31.48 2.63 -42.37
N LEU A 857 30.87 3.42 -43.25
CA LEU A 857 30.10 2.87 -44.38
C LEU A 857 30.97 2.04 -45.33
N ALA A 858 32.23 2.44 -45.53
CA ALA A 858 33.20 1.68 -46.32
C ALA A 858 33.60 0.33 -45.69
N SER A 859 33.61 0.18 -44.36
CA SER A 859 33.84 -1.13 -43.70
C SER A 859 32.58 -2.01 -43.61
N LEU A 860 31.39 -1.40 -43.66
CA LEU A 860 30.10 -2.11 -43.63
C LEU A 860 29.65 -2.67 -44.99
N GLY A 861 30.16 -2.12 -46.10
CA GLY A 861 30.24 -2.77 -47.41
C GLY A 861 28.96 -2.81 -48.28
N ASP A 862 27.77 -3.04 -47.70
CA ASP A 862 26.52 -3.26 -48.45
C ASP A 862 25.32 -2.40 -47.98
N VAL A 863 25.60 -1.27 -47.32
CA VAL A 863 24.60 -0.34 -46.78
C VAL A 863 23.88 0.42 -47.91
N LYS A 864 22.56 0.28 -47.96
CA LYS A 864 21.69 0.83 -49.03
C LYS A 864 20.93 2.08 -48.60
N LYS A 865 20.80 2.29 -47.29
CA LYS A 865 20.13 3.45 -46.70
C LYS A 865 20.85 3.91 -45.44
N VAL A 866 21.04 5.23 -45.33
CA VAL A 866 21.48 5.87 -44.09
C VAL A 866 20.51 6.97 -43.71
N HIS A 867 20.05 6.95 -42.46
CA HIS A 867 19.23 8.01 -41.87
C HIS A 867 20.08 8.75 -40.83
N LEU A 868 20.12 10.09 -40.91
CA LEU A 868 20.90 10.96 -40.02
C LEU A 868 20.01 11.98 -39.30
N THR A 869 18.78 11.57 -39.01
CA THR A 869 17.70 12.44 -38.52
C THR A 869 18.07 13.10 -37.19
N ASP A 870 17.78 14.39 -37.04
CA ASP A 870 17.95 15.14 -35.79
C ASP A 870 19.41 15.17 -35.26
N ASN A 871 20.36 15.45 -36.16
CA ASN A 871 21.79 15.72 -35.86
C ASN A 871 22.19 17.13 -36.35
N ASN A 872 23.33 17.64 -35.87
CA ASN A 872 23.83 18.98 -36.19
C ASN A 872 24.67 19.00 -37.48
N LEU A 873 24.04 18.62 -38.60
CA LEU A 873 24.67 18.41 -39.90
C LEU A 873 24.16 19.39 -40.96
N HIS A 874 25.03 19.84 -41.86
CA HIS A 874 24.66 20.76 -42.94
C HIS A 874 23.95 20.06 -44.11
N SER A 875 23.19 20.83 -44.91
CA SER A 875 22.38 20.32 -46.03
C SER A 875 23.15 19.53 -47.11
N ASN A 876 24.48 19.69 -47.20
CA ASN A 876 25.31 19.02 -48.19
C ASN A 876 25.75 17.59 -47.80
N VAL A 877 25.52 17.10 -46.57
CA VAL A 877 26.00 15.77 -46.14
C VAL A 877 25.50 14.63 -47.04
N ALA A 878 24.26 14.72 -47.54
CA ALA A 878 23.71 13.72 -48.46
C ALA A 878 24.57 13.52 -49.73
N LYS A 879 25.19 14.59 -50.26
CA LYS A 879 26.09 14.51 -51.43
C LYS A 879 27.45 13.88 -51.09
N ALA A 880 27.93 14.06 -49.87
CA ALA A 880 29.19 13.48 -49.41
C ALA A 880 29.09 11.96 -49.13
N LEU A 881 27.91 11.48 -48.71
CA LEU A 881 27.68 10.07 -48.40
C LEU A 881 27.15 9.25 -49.57
N ALA A 882 26.49 9.86 -50.56
CA ALA A 882 25.92 9.16 -51.71
C ALA A 882 26.88 8.18 -52.44
N PRO A 883 28.19 8.44 -52.61
CA PRO A 883 29.12 7.49 -53.25
C PRO A 883 29.38 6.21 -52.43
N PHE A 884 28.95 6.15 -51.17
CA PHE A 884 29.17 5.05 -50.22
C PHE A 884 27.88 4.30 -49.87
N LEU A 885 26.81 4.50 -50.66
CA LEU A 885 25.53 3.80 -50.56
C LEU A 885 25.26 3.02 -51.85
N ARG A 886 24.70 1.81 -51.74
CA ARG A 886 24.40 0.91 -52.87
C ARG A 886 22.91 0.81 -53.20
#